data_AF-A0A7X5BFY9-F1
#
_entry.id   AF-A0A7X5BFY9-F1
#
_cell.length_a   1.000
_cell.length_b   1.000
_cell.length_c   1.000
_cell.angle_alpha   90.00
_cell.angle_beta   90.00
_cell.angle_gamma   90.00
#
_symmetry.space_group_name_H-M   'P 1'
#
loop_
_entity.id
_entity.type
_entity.pdbx_description
1 polymer ?
#
loop_
_entity_poly.entity_id
_entity_poly.type
_entity_poly.pdbx_seq_one_letter_code
_entity_poly.pdbx_strand_id
1 'polypeptide(L)'
;MFSKVYKNSGWAVEPFAKHIKYLRKKDPNVEASVFVSNIAELEHYNDVIRYRENKLTNSEKDELYAKYAREALDHWQKRFAGARKWSKMDENNECHELTSRTITKSSTIGGRSVSKTEAIPYLPLRFGTHRLDDIETQRIRDTAFNNYKNLSEQDKVRMEVFNEEEYARWMIEDFLILWTKEFEKEFHNACKAEQKKKTKKHKIKTKISDVELPMNIHIEPDWSKGAHIHYIAPPFDPTTGLFSSPKNYVDIYKKIGVKLEKKYSYKSKSKRLYKFIEEGVAIGAVKQISNDLKEEAVLDIMDNPTLLNVDKIRKNYIKNNGYDCDIDDQMQVEKFFTELNKNEEAKSAFDEMLKSEAEAVYEKRKEEVSRIVSKALKDNIVDYDKLQQELKEQGVEIDFGFDYEKDTNSHFEKKKDVEHIFEFTDMKTGIKFNNASFKGDARSKVKRFASSYNERNQLQNEVNKTFKTKAERLPYDVDSIQTVLAHNMRMTKAAMNHELSLAPHSNEEAIKIKRKHFETYMQLCLESGILVNLNKQGNLTYHKINKNRKKNHNENTDWFEAGKAQADYSAFKYKSSWFTEDLRGKDIKELFELDDETIIRLNLTWVMDAFPARFMQYKVAFMSNKTNVLEQMNQNADAKSFLLLSIQKNYDYRKLEQRSTYDGGYYIYSIRNEQPTVYFKPSDDSSFDVLFQPFQARSAAMDTWAHTQKEVLENLDNANYGTSFYAKDGKVCDFLRTMYVERAFCPNNDMRSRIEVRNGFDERTVEFMQKKFDTMLEKAESSIDKAINTPNKNSFNFTNLHGAFVLTNEEFDGSFKERYEEFLNRSIVKLEKAGFTDLTMNGIILEDYVRKNEKRIESLRESNTSTFSSNNKPKL
;
A
#
# COMPACT_ATOMS: atom_id res chain seq x y z
N MET A 1 -5.48 -14.41 -22.76
CA MET A 1 -6.58 -15.28 -23.25
C MET A 1 -6.17 -16.47 -24.11
N PHE A 2 -5.00 -16.52 -24.78
CA PHE A 2 -4.58 -17.67 -25.60
C PHE A 2 -3.79 -18.76 -24.83
N SER A 3 -4.30 -19.22 -23.67
CA SER A 3 -3.53 -20.13 -22.80
C SER A 3 -3.77 -21.63 -23.12
N LYS A 4 -2.66 -22.39 -23.22
CA LYS A 4 -2.49 -23.85 -23.06
C LYS A 4 -3.32 -24.87 -23.89
N VAL A 5 -4.47 -24.56 -24.48
CA VAL A 5 -5.41 -25.59 -25.03
C VAL A 5 -5.25 -25.90 -26.53
N TYR A 6 -4.49 -25.12 -27.30
CA TYR A 6 -4.33 -25.33 -28.76
C TYR A 6 -3.76 -26.70 -29.20
N LYS A 7 -3.20 -27.50 -28.28
CA LYS A 7 -2.75 -28.86 -28.64
C LYS A 7 -3.92 -29.80 -28.91
N ASN A 8 -5.10 -29.48 -28.39
CA ASN A 8 -6.31 -30.29 -28.50
C ASN A 8 -7.38 -29.63 -29.40
N SER A 9 -7.04 -28.59 -30.16
CA SER A 9 -8.00 -27.81 -30.96
C SER A 9 -8.09 -28.30 -32.40
N GLY A 10 -8.07 -29.61 -32.61
CA GLY A 10 -8.24 -30.22 -33.93
C GLY A 10 -9.70 -30.62 -34.19
N TRP A 11 -10.11 -30.61 -35.46
CA TRP A 11 -11.39 -31.19 -35.89
C TRP A 11 -11.30 -32.72 -35.84
N ALA A 12 -11.33 -33.28 -34.64
CA ALA A 12 -11.13 -34.70 -34.39
C ALA A 12 -11.87 -35.10 -33.10
N VAL A 13 -12.26 -36.36 -32.97
CA VAL A 13 -13.06 -36.83 -31.82
C VAL A 13 -12.23 -36.78 -30.54
N GLU A 14 -11.03 -37.34 -30.57
CA GLU A 14 -10.19 -37.45 -29.36
C GLU A 14 -9.89 -36.07 -28.73
N PRO A 15 -9.47 -35.03 -29.47
CA PRO A 15 -9.21 -33.72 -28.89
C PRO A 15 -10.47 -33.03 -28.32
N PHE A 16 -11.62 -33.19 -28.98
CA PHE A 16 -12.91 -32.68 -28.51
C PHE A 16 -13.32 -33.42 -27.23
N ALA A 17 -13.35 -34.76 -27.24
CA ALA A 17 -13.71 -35.58 -26.08
C ALA A 17 -12.80 -35.32 -24.88
N LYS A 18 -11.48 -35.20 -25.09
CA LYS A 18 -10.52 -34.80 -24.04
C LYS A 18 -10.82 -33.43 -23.46
N HIS A 19 -11.33 -32.49 -24.28
CA HIS A 19 -11.74 -31.18 -23.78
C HIS A 19 -12.96 -31.28 -22.88
N ILE A 20 -14.00 -32.02 -23.28
CA ILE A 20 -15.18 -32.28 -22.43
C ILE A 20 -14.74 -32.92 -21.10
N LYS A 21 -13.89 -33.96 -21.15
CA LYS A 21 -13.33 -34.60 -19.95
C LYS A 21 -12.55 -33.62 -19.07
N TYR A 22 -11.78 -32.72 -19.66
CA TYR A 22 -11.06 -31.68 -18.90
C TYR A 22 -12.02 -30.70 -18.22
N LEU A 23 -13.09 -30.28 -18.89
CA LEU A 23 -14.12 -29.42 -18.33
C LEU A 23 -14.81 -30.09 -17.14
N ARG A 24 -15.07 -31.40 -17.21
CA ARG A 24 -15.71 -32.19 -16.14
C ARG A 24 -14.76 -32.61 -15.01
N LYS A 25 -13.47 -32.88 -15.27
CA LYS A 25 -12.49 -33.33 -14.24
C LYS A 25 -12.13 -32.25 -13.21
N LYS A 26 -12.34 -30.98 -13.52
CA LYS A 26 -12.04 -29.86 -12.61
C LYS A 26 -13.06 -29.67 -11.50
N ASP A 27 -14.19 -30.40 -11.52
CA ASP A 27 -15.30 -30.18 -10.62
C ASP A 27 -16.01 -31.50 -10.27
N PRO A 28 -15.77 -32.10 -9.09
CA PRO A 28 -16.42 -33.35 -8.69
C PRO A 28 -17.89 -33.16 -8.27
N ASN A 29 -18.36 -31.90 -8.11
CA ASN A 29 -19.74 -31.59 -7.75
C ASN A 29 -20.61 -31.40 -9.00
N VAL A 30 -21.56 -32.31 -9.21
CA VAL A 30 -22.52 -32.24 -10.32
C VAL A 30 -23.43 -31.01 -10.24
N GLU A 31 -23.67 -30.48 -9.04
CA GLU A 31 -24.42 -29.23 -8.84
C GLU A 31 -23.67 -27.99 -9.32
N ALA A 32 -22.33 -28.06 -9.37
CA ALA A 32 -21.50 -26.91 -9.75
C ALA A 32 -21.29 -26.80 -11.26
N SER A 33 -21.60 -27.84 -12.06
CA SER A 33 -21.34 -27.85 -13.50
C SER A 33 -22.53 -28.34 -14.33
N VAL A 34 -23.08 -27.45 -15.16
CA VAL A 34 -24.23 -27.69 -16.04
C VAL A 34 -23.76 -27.83 -17.49
N PHE A 35 -24.01 -28.99 -18.09
CA PHE A 35 -23.74 -29.23 -19.50
C PHE A 35 -24.92 -28.76 -20.35
N VAL A 36 -24.63 -27.93 -21.35
CA VAL A 36 -25.65 -27.34 -22.23
C VAL A 36 -25.20 -27.44 -23.67
N SER A 37 -25.90 -28.23 -24.46
CA SER A 37 -25.87 -28.18 -25.91
C SER A 37 -27.15 -27.54 -26.41
N ASN A 38 -27.04 -26.58 -27.33
CA ASN A 38 -28.18 -26.06 -28.10
C ASN A 38 -28.22 -26.60 -29.53
N ILE A 39 -27.57 -27.75 -29.77
CA ILE A 39 -27.72 -28.56 -30.98
C ILE A 39 -28.81 -29.59 -30.67
N ALA A 40 -29.94 -29.51 -31.37
CA ALA A 40 -31.14 -30.29 -31.09
C ALA A 40 -30.87 -31.81 -31.03
N GLU A 41 -30.03 -32.34 -31.92
CA GLU A 41 -29.65 -33.75 -31.97
C GLU A 41 -28.90 -34.20 -30.70
N LEU A 42 -28.25 -33.27 -30.02
CA LEU A 42 -27.40 -33.52 -28.85
C LEU A 42 -28.05 -33.15 -27.52
N GLU A 43 -29.24 -32.52 -27.52
CA GLU A 43 -29.91 -32.06 -26.28
C GLU A 43 -30.15 -33.20 -25.29
N HIS A 44 -30.39 -34.42 -25.79
CA HIS A 44 -30.56 -35.61 -24.95
C HIS A 44 -29.32 -35.92 -24.08
N TYR A 45 -28.12 -35.50 -24.49
CA TYR A 45 -26.91 -35.65 -23.70
C TYR A 45 -26.86 -34.69 -22.50
N ASN A 46 -27.59 -33.56 -22.54
CA ASN A 46 -27.64 -32.62 -21.42
C ASN A 46 -28.11 -33.34 -20.15
N ASP A 47 -29.20 -34.11 -20.23
CA ASP A 47 -29.74 -34.87 -19.10
C ASP A 47 -28.87 -36.08 -18.71
N VAL A 48 -28.31 -36.78 -19.70
CA VAL A 48 -27.45 -37.95 -19.45
C VAL A 48 -26.18 -37.53 -18.71
N ILE A 49 -25.53 -36.46 -19.17
CA ILE A 49 -24.31 -35.92 -18.55
C ILE A 49 -24.65 -35.30 -17.19
N ARG A 50 -25.76 -34.57 -17.07
CA ARG A 50 -26.17 -33.92 -15.82
C ARG A 50 -26.54 -34.93 -14.72
N TYR A 51 -27.32 -35.96 -15.02
CA TYR A 51 -27.92 -36.82 -13.98
C TYR A 51 -27.32 -38.22 -13.88
N ARG A 52 -26.65 -38.73 -14.92
CA ARG A 52 -26.19 -40.14 -14.98
C ARG A 52 -24.68 -40.30 -15.02
N GLU A 53 -23.94 -39.26 -15.37
CA GLU A 53 -22.47 -39.31 -15.51
C GLU A 53 -21.75 -39.79 -14.22
N ASN A 54 -22.21 -39.36 -13.05
CA ASN A 54 -21.62 -39.79 -11.77
C ASN A 54 -21.74 -41.29 -11.48
N LYS A 55 -22.63 -41.99 -12.19
CA LYS A 55 -22.83 -43.43 -12.07
C LYS A 55 -21.99 -44.25 -13.06
N LEU A 56 -21.26 -43.58 -13.96
CA LEU A 56 -20.43 -44.20 -14.99
C LEU A 56 -18.98 -44.37 -14.51
N THR A 57 -18.34 -45.46 -14.93
CA THR A 57 -16.90 -45.68 -14.82
C THR A 57 -16.12 -44.71 -15.72
N ASN A 58 -14.82 -44.54 -15.48
CA ASN A 58 -13.99 -43.69 -16.34
C ASN A 58 -13.97 -44.15 -17.82
N SER A 59 -14.09 -45.45 -18.08
CA SER A 59 -14.16 -45.98 -19.46
C SER A 59 -15.47 -45.60 -20.13
N GLU A 60 -16.60 -45.79 -19.44
CA GLU A 60 -17.93 -45.42 -19.94
C GLU A 60 -18.06 -43.91 -20.16
N LYS A 61 -17.40 -43.09 -19.31
CA LYS A 61 -17.31 -41.63 -19.53
C LYS A 61 -16.54 -41.29 -20.81
N ASP A 62 -15.41 -41.96 -21.04
CA ASP A 62 -14.61 -41.74 -22.24
C ASP A 62 -15.37 -42.12 -23.51
N GLU A 63 -16.11 -43.23 -23.49
CA GLU A 63 -17.01 -43.65 -24.57
C GLU A 63 -18.15 -42.64 -24.79
N LEU A 64 -18.79 -42.17 -23.71
CA LEU A 64 -19.87 -41.18 -23.78
C LEU A 64 -19.39 -39.88 -24.43
N TYR A 65 -18.24 -39.35 -23.99
CA TYR A 65 -17.69 -38.10 -24.53
C TYR A 65 -17.20 -38.26 -25.97
N ALA A 66 -16.63 -39.40 -26.33
CA ALA A 66 -16.24 -39.70 -27.71
C ALA A 66 -17.47 -39.76 -28.62
N LYS A 67 -18.55 -40.41 -28.17
CA LYS A 67 -19.82 -40.47 -28.91
C LYS A 67 -20.44 -39.09 -29.09
N TYR A 68 -20.51 -38.29 -28.03
CA TYR A 68 -20.97 -36.89 -28.10
C TYR A 68 -20.14 -36.07 -29.11
N ALA A 69 -18.81 -36.17 -29.01
CA ALA A 69 -17.90 -35.45 -29.90
C ALA A 69 -18.09 -35.85 -31.37
N ARG A 70 -18.27 -37.14 -31.65
CA ARG A 70 -18.55 -37.65 -33.00
C ARG A 70 -19.83 -37.07 -33.56
N GLU A 71 -20.94 -37.16 -32.81
CA GLU A 71 -22.23 -36.65 -33.26
C GLU A 71 -22.22 -35.14 -33.47
N ALA A 72 -21.51 -34.38 -32.63
CA ALA A 72 -21.31 -32.94 -32.81
C ALA A 72 -20.52 -32.59 -34.08
N LEU A 73 -19.44 -33.33 -34.37
CA LEU A 73 -18.65 -33.13 -35.59
C LEU A 73 -19.46 -33.50 -36.84
N ASP A 74 -20.23 -34.59 -36.79
CA ASP A 74 -21.08 -35.04 -37.89
C ASP A 74 -22.21 -34.03 -38.18
N HIS A 75 -22.81 -33.47 -37.13
CA HIS A 75 -23.78 -32.38 -37.25
C HIS A 75 -23.20 -31.18 -37.98
N TRP A 76 -22.06 -30.67 -37.50
CA TRP A 76 -21.43 -29.52 -38.13
C TRP A 76 -20.95 -29.82 -39.56
N GLN A 77 -20.45 -31.03 -39.82
CA GLN A 77 -20.08 -31.42 -41.18
C GLN A 77 -21.28 -31.39 -42.12
N LYS A 78 -22.43 -31.97 -41.72
CA LYS A 78 -23.67 -31.91 -42.52
C LYS A 78 -24.08 -30.46 -42.79
N ARG A 79 -24.04 -29.62 -41.75
CA ARG A 79 -24.39 -28.19 -41.86
C ARG A 79 -23.47 -27.42 -42.80
N PHE A 80 -22.19 -27.78 -42.85
CA PHE A 80 -21.17 -27.01 -43.57
C PHE A 80 -20.64 -27.70 -44.83
N ALA A 81 -21.22 -28.82 -45.27
CA ALA A 81 -20.70 -29.74 -46.30
C ALA A 81 -20.22 -29.06 -47.60
N GLY A 82 -20.74 -27.89 -47.95
CA GLY A 82 -20.30 -27.10 -49.11
C GLY A 82 -18.97 -26.34 -48.97
N ALA A 83 -18.24 -26.45 -47.85
CA ALA A 83 -16.98 -25.72 -47.68
C ALA A 83 -15.79 -26.42 -48.35
N ARG A 84 -14.97 -25.67 -49.11
CA ARG A 84 -13.77 -26.19 -49.81
C ARG A 84 -12.72 -26.84 -48.90
N LYS A 85 -12.83 -26.64 -47.58
CA LYS A 85 -11.88 -27.16 -46.59
C LYS A 85 -12.14 -28.63 -46.20
N TRP A 86 -13.28 -29.20 -46.58
CA TRP A 86 -13.63 -30.59 -46.29
C TRP A 86 -12.85 -31.64 -47.11
N SER A 87 -12.11 -31.24 -48.13
CA SER A 87 -11.25 -32.17 -48.90
C SER A 87 -10.08 -32.74 -48.10
N LYS A 88 -9.89 -32.32 -46.85
CA LYS A 88 -8.82 -32.75 -45.94
C LYS A 88 -9.32 -33.64 -44.79
N MET A 89 -10.52 -34.19 -44.93
CA MET A 89 -11.11 -35.11 -43.97
C MET A 89 -10.71 -36.54 -44.30
N ASP A 90 -10.54 -37.37 -43.26
CA ASP A 90 -10.39 -38.82 -43.41
C ASP A 90 -11.73 -39.55 -43.48
N GLU A 91 -11.69 -40.88 -43.52
CA GLU A 91 -12.86 -41.77 -43.56
C GLU A 91 -13.78 -41.66 -42.34
N ASN A 92 -13.28 -41.12 -41.23
CA ASN A 92 -14.04 -40.89 -40.00
C ASN A 92 -14.57 -39.46 -39.89
N ASN A 93 -14.47 -38.66 -40.95
CA ASN A 93 -14.79 -37.24 -40.91
C ASN A 93 -13.97 -36.48 -39.85
N GLU A 94 -12.67 -36.75 -39.78
CA GLU A 94 -11.71 -36.02 -38.94
C GLU A 94 -10.64 -35.35 -39.79
N CYS A 95 -10.09 -34.24 -39.30
CA CYS A 95 -8.97 -33.54 -39.93
C CYS A 95 -7.79 -33.49 -38.96
N HIS A 96 -6.85 -34.41 -39.16
CA HIS A 96 -5.60 -34.49 -38.41
C HIS A 96 -4.46 -33.67 -39.05
N GLU A 97 -4.67 -33.11 -40.25
CA GLU A 97 -3.66 -32.35 -40.98
C GLU A 97 -3.29 -31.05 -40.23
N LEU A 98 -1.99 -30.73 -40.21
CA LEU A 98 -1.47 -29.49 -39.64
C LEU A 98 -1.09 -28.51 -40.75
N THR A 99 -1.22 -27.21 -40.49
CA THR A 99 -0.76 -26.15 -41.39
C THR A 99 0.76 -25.98 -41.31
N SER A 100 1.35 -25.35 -42.34
CA SER A 100 2.75 -24.89 -42.30
C SER A 100 3.00 -23.72 -41.34
N ARG A 101 1.94 -23.16 -40.73
CA ARG A 101 2.05 -22.06 -39.77
C ARG A 101 2.27 -22.60 -38.36
N THR A 102 3.15 -21.95 -37.63
CA THR A 102 3.48 -22.33 -36.25
C THR A 102 3.19 -21.20 -35.26
N ILE A 103 2.97 -21.56 -34.00
CA ILE A 103 2.83 -20.67 -32.86
C ILE A 103 3.93 -20.95 -31.84
N THR A 104 4.56 -19.90 -31.33
CA THR A 104 5.59 -20.01 -30.28
C THR A 104 4.92 -19.79 -28.92
N LYS A 105 4.95 -20.81 -28.08
CA LYS A 105 4.43 -20.75 -26.70
C LYS A 105 5.59 -20.61 -25.73
N SER A 106 5.57 -19.59 -24.87
CA SER A 106 6.47 -19.51 -23.71
C SER A 106 5.78 -20.12 -22.49
N SER A 107 6.50 -20.97 -21.75
CA SER A 107 6.05 -21.55 -20.48
C SER A 107 7.19 -21.53 -19.48
N THR A 108 6.87 -21.37 -18.20
CA THR A 108 7.87 -21.42 -17.13
C THR A 108 7.77 -22.77 -16.45
N ILE A 109 8.77 -23.63 -16.65
CA ILE A 109 8.86 -24.95 -16.01
C ILE A 109 10.11 -24.91 -15.11
N GLY A 110 9.94 -25.11 -13.80
CA GLY A 110 11.04 -25.06 -12.83
C GLY A 110 11.76 -23.71 -12.75
N GLY A 111 11.05 -22.60 -13.02
CA GLY A 111 11.64 -21.25 -12.98
C GLY A 111 12.42 -20.82 -14.23
N ARG A 112 12.54 -21.68 -15.25
CA ARG A 112 13.15 -21.33 -16.55
C ARG A 112 12.08 -21.10 -17.61
N SER A 113 12.22 -20.01 -18.37
CA SER A 113 11.36 -19.74 -19.54
C SER A 113 11.77 -20.66 -20.69
N VAL A 114 10.86 -21.55 -21.07
CA VAL A 114 11.02 -22.49 -22.20
C VAL A 114 10.03 -22.09 -23.28
N SER A 115 10.53 -21.79 -24.49
CA SER A 115 9.70 -21.55 -25.66
C SER A 115 9.59 -22.82 -26.52
N LYS A 116 8.37 -23.17 -26.92
CA LYS A 116 8.11 -24.29 -27.84
C LYS A 116 7.29 -23.82 -29.03
N THR A 117 7.80 -24.07 -30.23
CA THR A 117 7.13 -23.79 -31.49
C THR A 117 6.31 -25.00 -31.92
N GLU A 118 5.02 -24.83 -32.18
CA GLU A 118 4.09 -25.91 -32.55
C GLU A 118 3.25 -25.50 -33.78
N ALA A 119 2.97 -26.43 -34.69
CA ALA A 119 2.13 -26.18 -35.86
C ALA A 119 0.63 -26.08 -35.50
N ILE A 120 -0.12 -25.27 -36.26
CA ILE A 120 -1.57 -25.06 -36.05
C ILE A 120 -2.38 -26.10 -36.84
N PRO A 121 -3.45 -26.70 -36.28
CA PRO A 121 -4.35 -27.59 -37.03
C PRO A 121 -4.95 -26.94 -38.28
N TYR A 122 -5.14 -27.73 -39.34
CA TYR A 122 -5.70 -27.27 -40.62
C TYR A 122 -7.17 -26.83 -40.49
N LEU A 123 -7.95 -27.60 -39.72
CA LEU A 123 -9.29 -27.25 -39.27
C LEU A 123 -9.31 -27.13 -37.74
N PRO A 124 -9.14 -25.92 -37.19
CA PRO A 124 -9.12 -25.73 -35.75
C PRO A 124 -10.52 -25.62 -35.15
N LEU A 125 -10.80 -26.35 -34.07
CA LEU A 125 -11.93 -26.04 -33.18
C LEU A 125 -11.55 -24.86 -32.28
N ARG A 126 -12.50 -23.98 -31.97
CA ARG A 126 -12.26 -22.88 -31.02
C ARG A 126 -12.82 -23.23 -29.67
N PHE A 127 -11.96 -23.21 -28.66
CA PHE A 127 -12.36 -23.31 -27.26
C PHE A 127 -12.38 -21.91 -26.68
N GLY A 128 -13.53 -21.50 -26.15
CA GLY A 128 -13.72 -20.20 -25.53
C GLY A 128 -14.19 -20.31 -24.09
N THR A 129 -14.02 -19.23 -23.34
CA THR A 129 -14.53 -19.10 -21.99
C THR A 129 -14.92 -17.67 -21.70
N HIS A 130 -16.02 -17.50 -20.99
CA HIS A 130 -16.50 -16.23 -20.46
C HIS A 130 -16.72 -16.39 -18.95
N ARG A 131 -16.26 -15.43 -18.16
CA ARG A 131 -16.35 -15.46 -16.70
C ARG A 131 -16.92 -14.14 -16.22
N LEU A 132 -17.83 -14.25 -15.26
CA LEU A 132 -18.30 -13.14 -14.47
C LEU A 132 -17.41 -12.99 -13.23
N ASP A 133 -17.04 -11.75 -12.91
CA ASP A 133 -16.43 -11.43 -11.63
C ASP A 133 -17.48 -11.42 -10.50
N ASP A 134 -17.02 -11.25 -9.26
CA ASP A 134 -17.89 -11.32 -8.08
C ASP A 134 -18.93 -10.19 -8.07
N ILE A 135 -18.59 -9.01 -8.61
CA ILE A 135 -19.47 -7.84 -8.66
C ILE A 135 -20.55 -8.05 -9.72
N GLU A 136 -20.18 -8.49 -10.91
CA GLU A 136 -21.08 -8.83 -12.02
C GLU A 136 -22.06 -9.95 -11.60
N THR A 137 -21.53 -10.99 -10.95
CA THR A 137 -22.32 -12.09 -10.41
C THR A 137 -23.34 -11.56 -9.40
N GLN A 138 -22.91 -10.73 -8.45
CA GLN A 138 -23.81 -10.15 -7.45
C GLN A 138 -24.86 -9.22 -8.07
N ARG A 139 -24.49 -8.41 -9.08
CA ARG A 139 -25.42 -7.53 -9.81
C ARG A 139 -26.56 -8.30 -10.47
N ILE A 140 -26.26 -9.44 -11.10
CA ILE A 140 -27.28 -10.29 -11.73
C ILE A 140 -28.14 -10.95 -10.65
N ARG A 141 -27.53 -11.41 -9.56
CA ARG A 141 -28.25 -12.01 -8.41
C ARG A 141 -29.22 -11.03 -7.76
N ASP A 142 -28.81 -9.80 -7.49
CA ASP A 142 -29.68 -8.74 -6.96
C ASP A 142 -30.84 -8.44 -7.93
N THR A 143 -30.56 -8.45 -9.23
CA THR A 143 -31.60 -8.24 -10.26
C THR A 143 -32.61 -9.40 -10.25
N ALA A 144 -32.13 -10.64 -10.14
CA ALA A 144 -32.98 -11.82 -10.05
C ALA A 144 -33.86 -11.77 -8.80
N PHE A 145 -33.29 -11.47 -7.63
CA PHE A 145 -34.03 -11.38 -6.36
C PHE A 145 -35.14 -10.33 -6.44
N ASN A 146 -34.84 -9.15 -6.98
CA ASN A 146 -35.82 -8.08 -7.16
C ASN A 146 -36.97 -8.47 -8.10
N ASN A 147 -36.70 -9.33 -9.09
CA ASN A 147 -37.67 -9.73 -10.11
C ASN A 147 -38.40 -11.04 -9.77
N TYR A 148 -37.88 -11.85 -8.85
CA TYR A 148 -38.47 -13.14 -8.49
C TYR A 148 -39.93 -13.03 -8.06
N LYS A 149 -40.25 -12.02 -7.23
CA LYS A 149 -41.61 -11.72 -6.79
C LYS A 149 -42.59 -11.36 -7.93
N ASN A 150 -42.07 -11.00 -9.10
CA ASN A 150 -42.87 -10.63 -10.27
C ASN A 150 -43.10 -11.82 -11.22
N LEU A 151 -42.49 -12.99 -10.95
CA LEU A 151 -42.71 -14.20 -11.75
C LEU A 151 -44.09 -14.79 -11.47
N SER A 152 -44.81 -15.15 -12.53
CA SER A 152 -46.04 -15.94 -12.39
C SER A 152 -45.70 -17.36 -11.91
N GLU A 153 -46.64 -18.01 -11.22
CA GLU A 153 -46.46 -19.42 -10.82
C GLU A 153 -46.24 -20.34 -12.04
N GLN A 154 -46.82 -20.01 -13.19
CA GLN A 154 -46.57 -20.72 -14.43
C GLN A 154 -45.12 -20.57 -14.92
N ASP A 155 -44.53 -19.37 -14.81
CA ASP A 155 -43.14 -19.13 -15.19
C ASP A 155 -42.18 -19.84 -14.24
N LYS A 156 -42.47 -19.83 -12.92
CA LYS A 156 -41.68 -20.55 -11.91
C LYS A 156 -41.63 -22.05 -12.19
N VAL A 157 -42.79 -22.66 -12.48
CA VAL A 157 -42.87 -24.08 -12.86
C VAL A 157 -42.14 -24.36 -14.17
N ARG A 158 -42.32 -23.51 -15.20
CA ARG A 158 -41.66 -23.67 -16.51
C ARG A 158 -40.13 -23.59 -16.41
N MET A 159 -39.63 -22.73 -15.53
CA MET A 159 -38.19 -22.52 -15.32
C MET A 159 -37.59 -23.46 -14.28
N GLU A 160 -38.42 -24.24 -13.57
CA GLU A 160 -38.02 -25.07 -12.42
C GLU A 160 -37.33 -24.25 -11.30
N VAL A 161 -37.84 -23.05 -11.00
CA VAL A 161 -37.28 -22.14 -9.97
C VAL A 161 -38.32 -21.83 -8.88
N PHE A 162 -38.08 -22.35 -7.67
CA PHE A 162 -38.99 -22.31 -6.53
C PHE A 162 -38.51 -21.39 -5.40
N ASN A 163 -37.35 -20.76 -5.54
CA ASN A 163 -36.88 -19.69 -4.67
C ASN A 163 -36.02 -18.66 -5.42
N GLU A 164 -35.70 -17.54 -4.75
CA GLU A 164 -34.90 -16.43 -5.30
C GLU A 164 -33.50 -16.86 -5.74
N GLU A 165 -32.90 -17.81 -5.02
CA GLU A 165 -31.54 -18.31 -5.30
C GLU A 165 -31.51 -19.19 -6.56
N GLU A 166 -32.49 -20.07 -6.73
CA GLU A 166 -32.69 -20.86 -7.94
C GLU A 166 -32.94 -19.96 -9.15
N TYR A 167 -33.72 -18.90 -8.98
CA TYR A 167 -33.95 -17.94 -10.05
C TYR A 167 -32.70 -17.13 -10.40
N ALA A 168 -31.87 -16.78 -9.41
CA ALA A 168 -30.58 -16.14 -9.67
C ALA A 168 -29.62 -17.05 -10.45
N ARG A 169 -29.55 -18.34 -10.11
CA ARG A 169 -28.76 -19.34 -10.86
C ARG A 169 -29.26 -19.45 -12.29
N TRP A 170 -30.58 -19.62 -12.48
CA TRP A 170 -31.20 -19.67 -13.81
C TRP A 170 -30.88 -18.43 -14.64
N MET A 171 -31.00 -17.23 -14.06
CA MET A 171 -30.72 -15.97 -14.77
C MET A 171 -29.25 -15.83 -15.16
N ILE A 172 -28.32 -16.28 -14.32
CA ILE A 172 -26.88 -16.29 -14.62
C ILE A 172 -26.56 -17.29 -15.73
N GLU A 173 -27.14 -18.50 -15.68
CA GLU A 173 -26.97 -19.51 -16.73
C GLU A 173 -27.48 -18.99 -18.09
N ASP A 174 -28.70 -18.46 -18.12
CA ASP A 174 -29.30 -17.87 -19.32
C ASP A 174 -28.44 -16.71 -19.87
N PHE A 175 -27.96 -15.84 -18.98
CA PHE A 175 -27.09 -14.73 -19.37
C PHE A 175 -25.75 -15.18 -19.95
N LEU A 176 -25.09 -16.17 -19.34
CA LEU A 176 -23.82 -16.72 -19.84
C LEU A 176 -23.99 -17.38 -21.21
N ILE A 177 -25.11 -18.07 -21.45
CA ILE A 177 -25.46 -18.66 -22.76
C ILE A 177 -25.69 -17.53 -23.79
N LEU A 178 -26.51 -16.53 -23.43
CA LEU A 178 -26.82 -15.39 -24.29
C LEU A 178 -25.54 -14.64 -24.69
N TRP A 179 -24.69 -14.33 -23.70
CA TRP A 179 -23.43 -13.63 -23.89
C TRP A 179 -22.50 -14.41 -24.83
N THR A 180 -22.34 -15.71 -24.59
CA THR A 180 -21.50 -16.60 -25.42
C THR A 180 -21.97 -16.64 -26.88
N LYS A 181 -23.29 -16.81 -27.10
CA LYS A 181 -23.86 -16.84 -28.45
C LYS A 181 -23.72 -15.50 -29.16
N GLU A 182 -23.85 -14.39 -28.43
CA GLU A 182 -23.66 -13.04 -28.96
C GLU A 182 -22.20 -12.77 -29.32
N PHE A 183 -21.26 -13.20 -28.49
CA PHE A 183 -19.84 -13.14 -28.77
C PHE A 183 -19.51 -13.86 -30.08
N GLU A 184 -19.98 -15.09 -30.24
CA GLU A 184 -19.72 -15.89 -31.44
C GLU A 184 -20.39 -15.31 -32.70
N LYS A 185 -21.62 -14.82 -32.57
CA LYS A 185 -22.31 -14.07 -33.63
C LYS A 185 -21.48 -12.87 -34.10
N GLU A 186 -20.98 -12.06 -33.16
CA GLU A 186 -20.18 -10.88 -33.47
C GLU A 186 -18.79 -11.24 -34.01
N PHE A 187 -18.20 -12.34 -33.54
CA PHE A 187 -16.93 -12.89 -34.06
C PHE A 187 -17.02 -13.18 -35.55
N HIS A 188 -18.02 -13.97 -35.96
CA HIS A 188 -18.18 -14.32 -37.37
C HIS A 188 -18.50 -13.10 -38.25
N ASN A 189 -19.33 -12.18 -37.75
CA ASN A 189 -19.64 -10.93 -38.46
C ASN A 189 -18.41 -10.04 -38.63
N ALA A 190 -17.56 -9.92 -37.59
CA ALA A 190 -16.31 -9.19 -37.66
C ALA A 190 -15.31 -9.83 -38.64
N CYS A 191 -15.16 -11.16 -38.61
CA CYS A 191 -14.33 -11.88 -39.57
C CYS A 191 -14.76 -11.65 -41.02
N LYS A 192 -16.08 -11.67 -41.31
CA LYS A 192 -16.63 -11.38 -42.64
C LYS A 192 -16.37 -9.93 -43.06
N ALA A 193 -16.45 -8.98 -42.11
CA ALA A 193 -16.24 -7.56 -42.38
C ALA A 193 -14.80 -7.22 -42.81
N GLU A 194 -13.79 -7.93 -42.26
CA GLU A 194 -12.36 -7.70 -42.53
C GLU A 194 -11.85 -8.22 -43.90
N GLN A 195 -12.69 -8.94 -44.64
CA GLN A 195 -12.33 -9.51 -45.95
C GLN A 195 -12.24 -8.42 -47.03
N LYS A 196 -11.10 -8.38 -47.73
CA LYS A 196 -10.84 -7.39 -48.80
C LYS A 196 -11.69 -7.62 -50.05
N LYS A 197 -11.94 -8.89 -50.41
CA LYS A 197 -12.76 -9.29 -51.57
C LYS A 197 -14.07 -9.90 -51.07
N LYS A 198 -15.11 -9.08 -50.92
CA LYS A 198 -16.41 -9.52 -50.38
C LYS A 198 -17.26 -10.20 -51.45
N THR A 199 -17.66 -11.45 -51.21
CA THR A 199 -18.69 -12.15 -52.01
C THR A 199 -20.09 -11.86 -51.48
N LYS A 200 -21.16 -12.28 -52.19
CA LYS A 200 -22.56 -12.18 -51.69
C LYS A 200 -22.71 -12.77 -50.28
N LYS A 201 -22.07 -13.91 -50.00
CA LYS A 201 -22.08 -14.55 -48.67
C LYS A 201 -21.49 -13.67 -47.56
N HIS A 202 -20.47 -12.85 -47.85
CA HIS A 202 -19.87 -11.96 -46.84
C HIS A 202 -20.78 -10.80 -46.39
N LYS A 203 -21.85 -10.52 -47.13
CA LYS A 203 -22.84 -9.49 -46.80
C LYS A 203 -23.98 -10.02 -45.92
N ILE A 204 -24.13 -11.34 -45.80
CA ILE A 204 -25.17 -11.96 -44.98
C ILE A 204 -24.71 -11.95 -43.53
N LYS A 205 -25.47 -11.29 -42.64
CA LYS A 205 -25.18 -11.21 -41.21
C LYS A 205 -25.59 -12.49 -40.49
N THR A 206 -24.77 -12.90 -39.54
CA THR A 206 -25.04 -13.98 -38.60
C THR A 206 -26.01 -13.50 -37.53
N LYS A 207 -27.03 -14.29 -37.24
CA LYS A 207 -27.97 -14.05 -36.13
C LYS A 207 -27.62 -14.92 -34.94
N ILE A 208 -28.06 -14.50 -33.75
CA ILE A 208 -27.84 -15.28 -32.52
C ILE A 208 -28.49 -16.68 -32.58
N SER A 209 -29.64 -16.78 -33.26
CA SER A 209 -30.36 -18.04 -33.50
C SER A 209 -29.57 -19.03 -34.36
N ASP A 210 -28.61 -18.55 -35.15
CA ASP A 210 -27.81 -19.40 -36.02
C ASP A 210 -26.68 -20.10 -35.25
N VAL A 211 -26.31 -19.59 -34.07
CA VAL A 211 -25.15 -20.05 -33.29
C VAL A 211 -25.50 -21.29 -32.46
N GLU A 212 -24.78 -22.37 -32.72
CA GLU A 212 -24.93 -23.68 -32.08
C GLU A 212 -23.61 -24.14 -31.49
N LEU A 213 -23.60 -24.35 -30.17
CA LEU A 213 -22.40 -24.57 -29.37
C LEU A 213 -22.64 -25.68 -28.32
N PRO A 214 -21.71 -26.63 -28.21
CA PRO A 214 -21.45 -27.37 -26.97
C PRO A 214 -20.91 -26.42 -25.90
N MET A 215 -21.56 -26.38 -24.74
CA MET A 215 -21.21 -25.49 -23.64
C MET A 215 -21.21 -26.24 -22.29
N ASN A 216 -20.41 -25.74 -21.35
CA ASN A 216 -20.39 -26.21 -19.97
C ASN A 216 -20.30 -25.01 -19.04
N ILE A 217 -21.32 -24.81 -18.21
CA ILE A 217 -21.42 -23.70 -17.26
C ILE A 217 -20.97 -24.19 -15.90
N HIS A 218 -20.25 -23.36 -15.15
CA HIS A 218 -19.80 -23.62 -13.80
C HIS A 218 -20.26 -22.51 -12.84
N ILE A 219 -21.00 -22.90 -11.80
CA ILE A 219 -21.50 -22.03 -10.74
C ILE A 219 -21.40 -22.78 -9.42
N GLU A 220 -20.44 -22.41 -8.56
CA GLU A 220 -20.27 -23.04 -7.25
C GLU A 220 -21.49 -22.79 -6.34
N PRO A 221 -21.85 -23.72 -5.43
CA PRO A 221 -22.96 -23.53 -4.49
C PRO A 221 -22.82 -22.28 -3.61
N ASP A 222 -21.59 -21.91 -3.26
CA ASP A 222 -21.27 -20.78 -2.38
C ASP A 222 -20.79 -19.52 -3.11
N TRP A 223 -20.82 -19.53 -4.46
CA TRP A 223 -20.33 -18.45 -5.33
C TRP A 223 -18.83 -18.13 -5.22
N SER A 224 -18.05 -18.90 -4.44
CA SER A 224 -16.66 -18.57 -4.07
C SER A 224 -15.66 -18.46 -5.23
N LYS A 225 -15.98 -19.03 -6.39
CA LYS A 225 -15.14 -18.98 -7.60
C LYS A 225 -15.79 -18.18 -8.75
N GLY A 226 -16.91 -17.51 -8.50
CA GLY A 226 -17.70 -16.81 -9.52
C GLY A 226 -18.36 -17.76 -10.53
N ALA A 227 -19.14 -17.19 -11.45
CA ALA A 227 -19.85 -17.94 -12.49
C ALA A 227 -19.11 -17.85 -13.83
N HIS A 228 -18.95 -18.96 -14.55
CA HIS A 228 -18.29 -18.94 -15.85
C HIS A 228 -18.77 -20.05 -16.79
N ILE A 229 -18.61 -19.85 -18.09
CA ILE A 229 -18.98 -20.78 -19.15
C ILE A 229 -17.75 -21.11 -19.99
N HIS A 230 -17.64 -22.39 -20.38
CA HIS A 230 -16.71 -22.86 -21.42
C HIS A 230 -17.53 -23.32 -22.60
N TYR A 231 -17.02 -23.13 -23.82
CA TYR A 231 -17.73 -23.53 -25.02
C TYR A 231 -16.78 -23.94 -26.15
N ILE A 232 -17.33 -24.71 -27.10
CA ILE A 232 -16.63 -25.20 -28.28
C ILE A 232 -17.34 -24.66 -29.51
N ALA A 233 -16.64 -23.93 -30.37
CA ALA A 233 -17.19 -23.35 -31.58
C ALA A 233 -16.51 -23.89 -32.85
N PRO A 234 -17.27 -24.16 -33.92
CA PRO A 234 -16.68 -24.51 -35.21
C PRO A 234 -15.97 -23.29 -35.82
N PRO A 235 -14.99 -23.49 -36.71
CA PRO A 235 -14.30 -22.40 -37.38
C PRO A 235 -15.10 -21.84 -38.58
N PHE A 236 -16.35 -22.26 -38.77
CA PHE A 236 -17.19 -21.85 -39.88
C PHE A 236 -18.32 -20.95 -39.39
N ASP A 237 -18.63 -19.91 -40.17
CA ASP A 237 -19.78 -19.05 -39.94
C ASP A 237 -21.08 -19.85 -40.08
N PRO A 238 -21.93 -19.91 -39.05
CA PRO A 238 -23.06 -20.83 -39.00
C PRO A 238 -24.16 -20.54 -40.03
N THR A 239 -24.20 -19.31 -40.57
CA THR A 239 -25.19 -18.87 -41.56
C THR A 239 -24.70 -19.11 -42.99
N THR A 240 -23.41 -18.90 -43.28
CA THR A 240 -22.89 -18.89 -44.66
C THR A 240 -21.98 -20.06 -45.01
N GLY A 241 -21.52 -20.80 -43.99
CA GLY A 241 -20.51 -21.85 -44.11
C GLY A 241 -19.11 -21.34 -44.47
N LEU A 242 -18.87 -20.03 -44.38
CA LEU A 242 -17.56 -19.44 -44.66
C LEU A 242 -16.59 -19.71 -43.52
N PHE A 243 -15.36 -20.10 -43.87
CA PHE A 243 -14.29 -20.25 -42.88
C PHE A 243 -13.94 -18.90 -42.24
N SER A 244 -14.04 -18.82 -40.92
CA SER A 244 -13.82 -17.62 -40.12
C SER A 244 -12.38 -17.57 -39.62
N SER A 245 -11.52 -16.92 -40.38
CA SER A 245 -10.12 -16.69 -40.03
C SER A 245 -9.84 -15.19 -39.91
N PRO A 246 -9.76 -14.64 -38.68
CA PRO A 246 -9.37 -13.25 -38.50
C PRO A 246 -7.90 -13.04 -38.90
N LYS A 247 -7.57 -11.81 -39.32
CA LYS A 247 -6.16 -11.43 -39.55
C LYS A 247 -5.40 -11.29 -38.24
N ASN A 248 -6.05 -10.70 -37.23
CA ASN A 248 -5.55 -10.60 -35.88
C ASN A 248 -6.66 -10.99 -34.90
N TYR A 249 -6.51 -12.14 -34.26
CA TYR A 249 -7.48 -12.63 -33.29
C TYR A 249 -7.67 -11.68 -32.11
N VAL A 250 -6.58 -11.08 -31.61
CA VAL A 250 -6.64 -10.19 -30.44
C VAL A 250 -7.47 -8.95 -30.75
N ASP A 251 -7.29 -8.36 -31.93
CA ASP A 251 -8.03 -7.16 -32.33
C ASP A 251 -9.52 -7.44 -32.54
N ILE A 252 -9.88 -8.60 -33.12
CA ILE A 252 -11.27 -9.00 -33.27
C ILE A 252 -11.94 -9.19 -31.91
N TYR A 253 -11.33 -9.97 -31.01
CA TYR A 253 -11.84 -10.20 -29.66
C TYR A 253 -12.03 -8.86 -28.91
N LYS A 254 -11.05 -7.95 -29.05
CA LYS A 254 -11.12 -6.60 -28.48
C LYS A 254 -12.32 -5.81 -28.98
N LYS A 255 -12.55 -5.77 -30.30
CA LYS A 255 -13.68 -5.04 -30.90
C LYS A 255 -15.03 -5.59 -30.45
N ILE A 256 -15.13 -6.92 -30.33
CA ILE A 256 -16.37 -7.58 -29.88
C ILE A 256 -16.62 -7.26 -28.42
N GLY A 257 -15.60 -7.36 -27.56
CA GLY A 257 -15.76 -7.08 -26.14
C GLY A 257 -16.27 -5.67 -25.86
N VAL A 258 -15.71 -4.65 -26.53
CA VAL A 258 -16.22 -3.26 -26.39
C VAL A 258 -17.67 -3.16 -26.83
N LYS A 259 -18.04 -3.89 -27.87
CA LYS A 259 -19.40 -3.87 -28.40
C LYS A 259 -20.38 -4.51 -27.41
N LEU A 260 -20.00 -5.62 -26.79
CA LEU A 260 -20.85 -6.33 -25.84
C LEU A 260 -20.93 -5.63 -24.49
N GLU A 261 -19.82 -5.10 -23.97
CA GLU A 261 -19.80 -4.24 -22.77
C GLU A 261 -20.82 -3.09 -22.93
N LYS A 262 -20.79 -2.39 -24.07
CA LYS A 262 -21.75 -1.30 -24.37
C LYS A 262 -23.19 -1.80 -24.48
N LYS A 263 -23.41 -2.94 -25.14
CA LYS A 263 -24.76 -3.51 -25.33
C LYS A 263 -25.41 -3.91 -24.00
N TYR A 264 -24.61 -4.45 -23.09
CA TYR A 264 -25.07 -4.91 -21.78
C TYR A 264 -24.78 -3.89 -20.66
N SER A 265 -24.59 -2.62 -21.04
CA SER A 265 -24.59 -1.49 -20.12
C SER A 265 -25.95 -0.79 -20.18
N TYR A 266 -26.53 -0.41 -19.03
CA TYR A 266 -27.73 0.43 -18.96
C TYR A 266 -27.54 1.59 -17.99
N LYS A 267 -28.19 2.73 -18.24
CA LYS A 267 -28.18 3.86 -17.30
C LYS A 267 -29.26 3.67 -16.23
N SER A 268 -28.87 3.65 -14.97
CA SER A 268 -29.81 3.60 -13.85
C SER A 268 -30.54 4.95 -13.67
N LYS A 269 -31.62 4.96 -12.87
CA LYS A 269 -32.37 6.18 -12.50
C LYS A 269 -31.49 7.24 -11.82
N SER A 270 -30.37 6.86 -11.20
CA SER A 270 -29.40 7.77 -10.59
C SER A 270 -28.32 8.25 -11.57
N LYS A 271 -28.55 8.16 -12.88
CA LYS A 271 -27.60 8.47 -13.97
C LYS A 271 -26.29 7.65 -13.99
N ARG A 272 -26.04 6.77 -13.02
CA ARG A 272 -24.88 5.85 -13.00
C ARG A 272 -25.02 4.80 -14.11
N LEU A 273 -23.96 4.63 -14.89
CA LEU A 273 -23.84 3.58 -15.90
C LEU A 273 -23.66 2.22 -15.20
N TYR A 274 -24.65 1.36 -15.33
CA TYR A 274 -24.67 0.01 -14.78
C TYR A 274 -24.19 -0.97 -15.85
N LYS A 275 -23.09 -1.69 -15.61
CA LYS A 275 -22.50 -2.66 -16.56
C LYS A 275 -22.77 -4.09 -16.08
N PHE A 276 -23.43 -4.91 -16.91
CA PHE A 276 -23.57 -6.35 -16.63
C PHE A 276 -22.34 -7.16 -17.04
N ILE A 277 -21.45 -6.57 -17.86
CA ILE A 277 -20.19 -7.18 -18.30
C ILE A 277 -19.12 -6.10 -18.40
N GLU A 278 -17.94 -6.42 -17.89
CA GLU A 278 -16.67 -5.72 -17.96
C GLU A 278 -15.64 -6.71 -18.54
N GLU A 279 -15.65 -6.92 -19.87
CA GLU A 279 -14.71 -7.81 -20.57
C GLU A 279 -13.24 -7.36 -20.47
N GLY A 280 -12.95 -6.27 -19.77
CA GLY A 280 -11.59 -5.81 -19.48
C GLY A 280 -10.84 -5.53 -20.77
N VAL A 281 -11.48 -4.87 -21.75
CA VAL A 281 -10.90 -4.61 -23.07
C VAL A 281 -9.70 -3.66 -22.99
N ALA A 282 -8.49 -4.20 -22.73
CA ALA A 282 -7.14 -3.64 -23.00
C ALA A 282 -6.84 -2.17 -22.61
N ILE A 283 -7.80 -1.47 -22.01
CA ILE A 283 -7.82 -0.12 -21.47
C ILE A 283 -8.19 -0.42 -20.02
N GLY A 284 -7.21 -0.80 -19.19
CA GLY A 284 -7.47 -1.33 -17.84
C GLY A 284 -8.52 -0.51 -17.07
N ALA A 285 -9.35 -1.15 -16.23
CA ALA A 285 -10.62 -0.61 -15.73
C ALA A 285 -10.55 0.85 -15.22
N VAL A 286 -9.45 1.22 -14.55
CA VAL A 286 -9.18 2.61 -14.11
C VAL A 286 -9.23 3.64 -15.25
N LYS A 287 -8.70 3.28 -16.43
CA LYS A 287 -8.73 4.13 -17.63
C LYS A 287 -10.12 4.14 -18.28
N GLN A 288 -10.91 3.08 -18.13
CA GLN A 288 -12.31 3.10 -18.56
C GLN A 288 -13.14 4.03 -17.66
N ILE A 289 -12.99 3.94 -16.33
CA ILE A 289 -13.65 4.85 -15.38
C ILE A 289 -13.28 6.31 -15.66
N SER A 290 -12.01 6.58 -15.98
CA SER A 290 -11.57 7.91 -16.40
C SER A 290 -12.24 8.41 -17.70
N ASN A 291 -12.46 7.53 -18.67
CA ASN A 291 -13.18 7.88 -19.90
C ASN A 291 -14.66 8.12 -19.62
N ASP A 292 -15.27 7.31 -18.76
CA ASP A 292 -16.69 7.45 -18.38
C ASP A 292 -16.90 8.78 -17.64
N LEU A 293 -16.00 9.15 -16.70
CA LEU A 293 -15.98 10.46 -16.04
C LEU A 293 -15.80 11.61 -17.03
N LYS A 294 -14.94 11.44 -18.05
CA LYS A 294 -14.80 12.44 -19.13
C LYS A 294 -16.11 12.58 -19.89
N GLU A 295 -16.76 11.49 -20.29
CA GLU A 295 -18.02 11.53 -21.04
C GLU A 295 -19.14 12.20 -20.23
N GLU A 296 -19.24 11.90 -18.93
CA GLU A 296 -20.19 12.54 -18.01
C GLU A 296 -19.91 14.04 -17.88
N ALA A 297 -18.66 14.41 -17.61
CA ALA A 297 -18.27 15.82 -17.50
C ALA A 297 -18.51 16.61 -18.80
N VAL A 298 -18.27 16.00 -19.97
CA VAL A 298 -18.53 16.64 -21.26
C VAL A 298 -20.02 16.91 -21.45
N LEU A 299 -20.89 15.96 -21.10
CA LEU A 299 -22.34 16.15 -21.14
C LEU A 299 -22.79 17.25 -20.17
N ASP A 300 -22.28 17.24 -18.94
CA ASP A 300 -22.61 18.25 -17.94
C ASP A 300 -22.12 19.66 -18.35
N ILE A 301 -20.98 19.76 -19.04
CA ILE A 301 -20.49 21.03 -19.62
C ILE A 301 -21.41 21.50 -20.74
N MET A 302 -21.87 20.60 -21.62
CA MET A 302 -22.80 20.94 -22.71
C MET A 302 -24.13 21.50 -22.18
N ASP A 303 -24.60 20.98 -21.04
CA ASP A 303 -25.84 21.39 -20.40
C ASP A 303 -25.67 22.60 -19.46
N ASN A 304 -24.43 23.08 -19.23
CA ASN A 304 -24.14 24.16 -18.30
C ASN A 304 -23.72 25.47 -19.01
N PRO A 305 -24.62 26.48 -19.06
CA PRO A 305 -24.37 27.73 -19.77
C PRO A 305 -23.26 28.60 -19.14
N THR A 306 -22.88 28.34 -17.88
CA THR A 306 -21.76 29.05 -17.23
C THR A 306 -20.39 28.48 -17.63
N LEU A 307 -20.34 27.22 -18.08
CA LEU A 307 -19.12 26.55 -18.52
C LEU A 307 -18.97 26.59 -20.04
N LEU A 308 -20.10 26.62 -20.77
CA LEU A 308 -20.13 26.63 -22.22
C LEU A 308 -21.17 27.64 -22.75
N ASN A 309 -20.73 28.62 -23.53
CA ASN A 309 -21.63 29.61 -24.12
C ASN A 309 -22.26 29.06 -25.41
N VAL A 310 -23.35 28.31 -25.25
CA VAL A 310 -24.07 27.65 -26.35
C VAL A 310 -24.57 28.66 -27.39
N ASP A 311 -25.02 29.84 -26.98
CA ASP A 311 -25.51 30.86 -27.91
C ASP A 311 -24.41 31.39 -28.83
N LYS A 312 -23.21 31.60 -28.30
CA LYS A 312 -22.05 31.96 -29.11
C LYS A 312 -21.68 30.84 -30.09
N ILE A 313 -21.75 29.58 -29.66
CA ILE A 313 -21.46 28.41 -30.51
C ILE A 313 -22.50 28.31 -31.64
N ARG A 314 -23.78 28.51 -31.34
CA ARG A 314 -24.88 28.56 -32.31
C ARG A 314 -24.64 29.62 -33.38
N LYS A 315 -24.32 30.85 -32.97
CA LYS A 315 -24.02 31.96 -33.90
C LYS A 315 -22.79 31.66 -34.77
N ASN A 316 -21.74 31.08 -34.18
CA ASN A 316 -20.54 30.67 -34.90
C ASN A 316 -20.82 29.54 -35.90
N TYR A 317 -21.66 28.56 -35.55
CA TYR A 317 -22.04 27.47 -36.44
C TYR A 317 -22.77 28.00 -37.67
N ILE A 318 -23.74 28.91 -37.49
CA ILE A 318 -24.47 29.57 -38.58
C ILE A 318 -23.47 30.29 -39.52
N LYS A 319 -22.60 31.12 -38.93
CA LYS A 319 -21.62 31.92 -39.66
C LYS A 319 -20.59 31.07 -40.42
N ASN A 320 -20.03 30.05 -39.78
CA ASN A 320 -18.94 29.24 -40.35
C ASN A 320 -19.40 28.31 -41.48
N ASN A 321 -20.69 27.98 -41.52
CA ASN A 321 -21.29 27.15 -42.57
C ASN A 321 -21.99 27.98 -43.66
N GLY A 322 -21.94 29.31 -43.58
CA GLY A 322 -22.46 30.21 -44.62
C GLY A 322 -23.99 30.21 -44.76
N TYR A 323 -24.71 29.94 -43.67
CA TYR A 323 -26.17 29.98 -43.68
C TYR A 323 -26.67 31.43 -43.72
N ASP A 324 -27.69 31.69 -44.54
CA ASP A 324 -28.36 32.98 -44.67
C ASP A 324 -29.32 33.20 -43.48
N CYS A 325 -28.77 33.71 -42.38
CA CYS A 325 -29.48 33.97 -41.13
C CYS A 325 -28.83 35.18 -40.44
N ASP A 326 -29.64 36.14 -39.99
CA ASP A 326 -29.14 37.23 -39.15
C ASP A 326 -28.79 36.68 -37.76
N ILE A 327 -27.50 36.66 -37.42
CA ILE A 327 -26.99 36.13 -36.15
C ILE A 327 -27.19 37.09 -34.97
N ASP A 328 -27.53 38.35 -35.24
CA ASP A 328 -27.81 39.35 -34.20
C ASP A 328 -29.30 39.36 -33.81
N ASP A 329 -30.17 38.74 -34.62
CA ASP A 329 -31.57 38.47 -34.30
C ASP A 329 -31.75 37.08 -33.65
N GLN A 330 -31.96 37.08 -32.33
CA GLN A 330 -32.12 35.85 -31.54
C GLN A 330 -33.33 35.00 -31.99
N MET A 331 -34.42 35.62 -32.47
CA MET A 331 -35.59 34.89 -32.97
C MET A 331 -35.26 34.12 -34.27
N GLN A 332 -34.44 34.70 -35.14
CA GLN A 332 -33.98 34.03 -36.36
C GLN A 332 -33.05 32.86 -36.04
N VAL A 333 -32.12 33.03 -35.08
CA VAL A 333 -31.24 31.96 -34.61
C VAL A 333 -32.03 30.80 -34.00
N GLU A 334 -33.05 31.07 -33.16
CA GLU A 334 -33.91 30.04 -32.59
C GLU A 334 -34.72 29.29 -33.66
N LYS A 335 -35.26 30.01 -34.64
CA LYS A 335 -36.00 29.42 -35.75
C LYS A 335 -35.09 28.54 -36.62
N PHE A 336 -33.87 28.98 -36.90
CA PHE A 336 -32.86 28.20 -37.62
C PHE A 336 -32.56 26.87 -36.93
N PHE A 337 -32.29 26.89 -35.62
CA PHE A 337 -32.01 25.66 -34.87
C PHE A 337 -33.24 24.75 -34.70
N THR A 338 -34.45 25.32 -34.69
CA THR A 338 -35.70 24.54 -34.69
C THR A 338 -35.86 23.75 -35.99
N GLU A 339 -35.52 24.34 -37.15
CA GLU A 339 -35.52 23.65 -38.44
C GLU A 339 -34.35 22.68 -38.59
N LEU A 340 -33.14 23.06 -38.15
CA LEU A 340 -31.95 22.21 -38.18
C LEU A 340 -32.16 20.90 -37.40
N ASN A 341 -32.86 20.97 -36.26
CA ASN A 341 -33.20 19.81 -35.44
C ASN A 341 -34.12 18.79 -36.12
N LYS A 342 -34.80 19.16 -37.21
CA LYS A 342 -35.63 18.23 -38.01
C LYS A 342 -34.80 17.41 -39.00
N ASN A 343 -33.55 17.79 -39.24
CA ASN A 343 -32.61 17.06 -40.10
C ASN A 343 -31.59 16.30 -39.23
N GLU A 344 -31.63 14.97 -39.27
CA GLU A 344 -30.76 14.12 -38.44
C GLU A 344 -29.25 14.32 -38.71
N GLU A 345 -28.86 14.53 -39.97
CA GLU A 345 -27.45 14.72 -40.34
C GLU A 345 -26.94 16.09 -39.88
N ALA A 346 -27.72 17.15 -40.10
CA ALA A 346 -27.34 18.52 -39.71
C ALA A 346 -27.32 18.67 -38.18
N LYS A 347 -28.28 18.07 -37.47
CA LYS A 347 -28.30 18.00 -36.02
C LYS A 347 -27.07 17.27 -35.47
N SER A 348 -26.74 16.11 -36.03
CA SER A 348 -25.56 15.35 -35.61
C SER A 348 -24.26 16.15 -35.79
N ALA A 349 -24.14 16.92 -36.88
CA ALA A 349 -22.98 17.77 -37.12
C ALA A 349 -22.85 18.93 -36.10
N PHE A 350 -23.98 19.51 -35.68
CA PHE A 350 -23.96 20.54 -34.63
C PHE A 350 -23.66 19.94 -33.25
N ASP A 351 -24.27 18.79 -32.91
CA ASP A 351 -24.03 18.09 -31.65
C ASP A 351 -22.54 17.67 -31.52
N GLU A 352 -21.89 17.27 -32.62
CA GLU A 352 -20.46 16.97 -32.66
C GLU A 352 -19.59 18.22 -32.42
N MET A 353 -19.96 19.38 -32.98
CA MET A 353 -19.27 20.65 -32.70
C MET A 353 -19.42 21.06 -31.23
N LEU A 354 -20.64 20.98 -30.69
CA LEU A 354 -20.92 21.32 -29.29
C LEU A 354 -20.11 20.42 -28.34
N LYS A 355 -20.05 19.12 -28.65
CA LYS A 355 -19.22 18.16 -27.92
C LYS A 355 -17.73 18.51 -28.01
N SER A 356 -17.22 18.91 -29.17
CA SER A 356 -15.82 19.31 -29.34
C SER A 356 -15.44 20.52 -28.47
N GLU A 357 -16.32 21.53 -28.40
CA GLU A 357 -16.11 22.71 -27.54
C GLU A 357 -16.16 22.34 -26.04
N ALA A 358 -17.11 21.49 -25.64
CA ALA A 358 -17.18 20.98 -24.27
C ALA A 358 -15.94 20.14 -23.90
N GLU A 359 -15.43 19.33 -24.82
CA GLU A 359 -14.17 18.60 -24.64
C GLU A 359 -12.98 19.54 -24.46
N ALA A 360 -12.93 20.67 -25.17
CA ALA A 360 -11.87 21.66 -25.01
C ALA A 360 -11.90 22.32 -23.61
N VAL A 361 -13.09 22.62 -23.08
CA VAL A 361 -13.26 23.11 -21.71
C VAL A 361 -12.78 22.06 -20.70
N TYR A 362 -13.19 20.80 -20.87
CA TYR A 362 -12.75 19.69 -20.00
C TYR A 362 -11.22 19.53 -20.00
N GLU A 363 -10.57 19.52 -21.16
CA GLU A 363 -9.11 19.37 -21.27
C GLU A 363 -8.38 20.54 -20.60
N LYS A 364 -8.87 21.78 -20.76
CA LYS A 364 -8.31 22.96 -20.08
C LYS A 364 -8.40 22.86 -18.55
N ARG A 365 -9.55 22.44 -18.00
CA ARG A 365 -9.71 22.24 -16.55
C ARG A 365 -8.82 21.11 -16.04
N LYS A 366 -8.73 20.02 -16.79
CA LYS A 366 -7.85 18.88 -16.48
C LYS A 366 -6.38 19.29 -16.39
N GLU A 367 -5.90 20.14 -17.30
CA GLU A 367 -4.54 20.67 -17.26
C GLU A 367 -4.29 21.55 -16.03
N GLU A 368 -5.26 22.40 -15.64
CA GLU A 368 -5.16 23.23 -14.43
C GLU A 368 -5.07 22.37 -13.17
N VAL A 369 -5.98 21.40 -13.00
CA VAL A 369 -5.95 20.46 -11.86
C VAL A 369 -4.68 19.62 -11.87
N SER A 370 -4.25 19.13 -13.04
CA SER A 370 -2.99 18.39 -13.20
C SER A 370 -1.79 19.20 -12.72
N ARG A 371 -1.75 20.51 -12.99
CA ARG A 371 -0.68 21.41 -12.52
C ARG A 371 -0.72 21.60 -11.01
N ILE A 372 -1.90 21.81 -10.42
CA ILE A 372 -2.09 21.94 -8.97
C ILE A 372 -1.64 20.67 -8.24
N VAL A 373 -2.13 19.51 -8.69
CA VAL A 373 -1.76 18.20 -8.13
C VAL A 373 -0.26 17.93 -8.27
N SER A 374 0.33 18.24 -9.42
CA SER A 374 1.78 18.07 -9.63
C SER A 374 2.64 18.94 -8.71
N LYS A 375 2.12 20.12 -8.35
CA LYS A 375 2.79 21.07 -7.44
C LYS A 375 2.68 20.59 -6.00
N ALA A 376 1.48 20.19 -5.54
CA ALA A 376 1.29 19.65 -4.19
C ALA A 376 2.10 18.37 -3.96
N LEU A 377 2.17 17.49 -4.96
CA LEU A 377 2.96 16.26 -4.87
C LEU A 377 4.45 16.42 -5.23
N LYS A 378 4.96 17.65 -5.41
CA LYS A 378 6.37 17.88 -5.76
C LYS A 378 7.29 17.30 -4.69
N ASP A 379 6.92 17.46 -3.43
CA ASP A 379 7.75 17.10 -2.29
C ASP A 379 7.45 15.67 -1.81
N ASN A 380 6.83 14.81 -2.64
CA ASN A 380 6.38 13.45 -2.31
C ASN A 380 5.70 13.33 -0.94
N ILE A 381 4.74 14.20 -0.64
CA ILE A 381 3.92 14.11 0.57
C ILE A 381 3.24 12.73 0.60
N VAL A 382 3.39 11.97 1.68
CA VAL A 382 2.75 10.64 1.88
C VAL A 382 1.59 10.71 2.88
N ASP A 383 1.41 11.86 3.53
CA ASP A 383 0.28 12.14 4.42
C ASP A 383 -0.93 12.60 3.61
N TYR A 384 -2.04 11.86 3.72
CA TYR A 384 -3.27 12.16 2.99
C TYR A 384 -3.93 13.43 3.50
N ASP A 385 -3.94 13.67 4.81
CA ASP A 385 -4.63 14.82 5.41
C ASP A 385 -3.90 16.12 5.03
N LYS A 386 -2.57 16.09 5.05
CA LYS A 386 -1.75 17.21 4.58
C LYS A 386 -1.97 17.49 3.09
N LEU A 387 -1.98 16.45 2.25
CA LEU A 387 -2.23 16.61 0.81
C LEU A 387 -3.64 17.17 0.56
N GLN A 388 -4.64 16.68 1.31
CA GLN A 388 -6.02 17.15 1.20
C GLN A 388 -6.13 18.64 1.54
N GLN A 389 -5.48 19.09 2.61
CA GLN A 389 -5.44 20.50 2.98
C GLN A 389 -4.78 21.36 1.90
N GLU A 390 -3.59 20.99 1.42
CA GLU A 390 -2.85 21.76 0.41
C GLU A 390 -3.60 21.87 -0.94
N LEU A 391 -4.28 20.80 -1.36
CA LEU A 391 -5.09 20.81 -2.58
C LEU A 391 -6.34 21.67 -2.40
N LYS A 392 -7.00 21.58 -1.23
CA LYS A 392 -8.21 22.35 -0.91
C LYS A 392 -7.94 23.85 -0.90
N GLU A 393 -6.79 24.27 -0.35
CA GLU A 393 -6.33 25.67 -0.40
C GLU A 393 -6.11 26.19 -1.83
N GLN A 394 -5.86 25.30 -2.79
CA GLN A 394 -5.73 25.63 -4.22
C GLN A 394 -7.00 25.36 -5.04
N GLY A 395 -8.12 25.06 -4.39
CA GLY A 395 -9.43 24.86 -5.03
C GLY A 395 -9.64 23.48 -5.65
N VAL A 396 -8.92 22.46 -5.19
CA VAL A 396 -9.10 21.06 -5.61
C VAL A 396 -9.41 20.22 -4.38
N GLU A 397 -10.51 19.49 -4.40
CA GLU A 397 -10.83 18.50 -3.37
C GLU A 397 -10.29 17.13 -3.81
N ILE A 398 -9.73 16.37 -2.87
CA ILE A 398 -9.28 14.99 -3.10
C ILE A 398 -10.06 14.06 -2.17
N ASP A 399 -10.57 12.99 -2.75
CA ASP A 399 -11.26 11.92 -2.06
C ASP A 399 -10.68 10.56 -2.43
N PHE A 400 -10.70 9.63 -1.49
CA PHE A 400 -10.48 8.22 -1.81
C PHE A 400 -11.68 7.71 -2.60
N GLY A 401 -11.44 7.28 -3.84
CA GLY A 401 -12.46 6.67 -4.68
C GLY A 401 -12.67 5.21 -4.31
N PHE A 402 -11.68 4.37 -4.63
CA PHE A 402 -11.74 2.92 -4.40
C PHE A 402 -10.35 2.27 -4.57
N ASP A 403 -10.26 1.03 -4.12
CA ASP A 403 -9.12 0.15 -4.34
C ASP A 403 -9.29 -0.67 -5.62
N TYR A 404 -8.32 -0.58 -6.53
CA TYR A 404 -8.28 -1.38 -7.75
C TYR A 404 -7.31 -2.54 -7.60
N GLU A 405 -7.82 -3.77 -7.48
CA GLU A 405 -6.98 -4.96 -7.52
C GLU A 405 -6.50 -5.20 -8.97
N LYS A 406 -5.18 -5.19 -9.18
CA LYS A 406 -4.62 -5.64 -10.46
C LYS A 406 -4.67 -7.15 -10.50
N ASP A 407 -5.55 -7.67 -11.35
CA ASP A 407 -5.49 -9.05 -11.81
C ASP A 407 -4.20 -9.26 -12.61
N THR A 408 -3.15 -9.70 -11.91
CA THR A 408 -1.91 -10.14 -12.55
C THR A 408 -1.97 -11.65 -12.72
N ASN A 409 -1.92 -12.09 -13.98
CA ASN A 409 -1.83 -13.49 -14.47
C ASN A 409 -1.99 -14.61 -13.43
N SER A 410 -3.06 -15.40 -13.61
CA SER A 410 -3.50 -16.60 -12.87
C SER A 410 -2.52 -17.80 -12.82
N HIS A 411 -1.21 -17.59 -13.04
CA HIS A 411 -0.21 -18.64 -13.11
C HIS A 411 0.68 -18.79 -11.87
N PHE A 412 0.56 -17.89 -10.90
CA PHE A 412 1.20 -18.03 -9.59
C PHE A 412 0.25 -17.50 -8.52
N GLU A 413 0.15 -18.19 -7.37
CA GLU A 413 -0.31 -17.54 -6.14
C GLU A 413 0.67 -16.40 -5.86
N LYS A 414 0.33 -15.18 -6.29
CA LYS A 414 1.14 -13.98 -6.06
C LYS A 414 0.25 -12.84 -5.64
N LYS A 415 0.80 -12.05 -4.72
CA LYS A 415 0.19 -10.92 -4.00
C LYS A 415 -0.74 -10.10 -4.89
N LYS A 416 -1.95 -9.87 -4.38
CA LYS A 416 -2.90 -8.87 -4.87
C LYS A 416 -2.21 -7.50 -4.84
N ASP A 417 -1.80 -7.00 -6.00
CA ASP A 417 -1.30 -5.62 -6.12
C ASP A 417 -2.51 -4.69 -6.20
N VAL A 418 -2.81 -4.00 -5.10
CA VAL A 418 -3.91 -3.05 -4.99
C VAL A 418 -3.41 -1.65 -5.33
N GLU A 419 -4.03 -0.99 -6.31
CA GLU A 419 -3.79 0.41 -6.66
C GLU A 419 -4.91 1.27 -6.06
N HIS A 420 -4.58 2.20 -5.16
CA HIS A 420 -5.56 3.15 -4.62
C HIS A 420 -5.89 4.22 -5.67
N ILE A 421 -7.17 4.39 -5.97
CA ILE A 421 -7.67 5.39 -6.91
C ILE A 421 -8.24 6.57 -6.13
N PHE A 422 -7.73 7.76 -6.42
CA PHE A 422 -8.24 9.02 -5.87
C PHE A 422 -9.11 9.73 -6.91
N GLU A 423 -10.15 10.38 -6.43
CA GLU A 423 -10.96 11.34 -7.18
C GLU A 423 -10.51 12.76 -6.82
N PHE A 424 -10.40 13.61 -7.83
CA PHE A 424 -10.02 15.01 -7.73
C PHE A 424 -11.15 15.87 -8.28
N THR A 425 -11.78 16.67 -7.44
CA THR A 425 -12.88 17.56 -7.83
C THR A 425 -12.37 18.99 -7.95
N ASP A 426 -12.54 19.59 -9.13
CA ASP A 426 -12.28 21.02 -9.33
C ASP A 426 -13.39 21.84 -8.71
N MET A 427 -13.13 22.50 -7.57
CA MET A 427 -14.16 23.21 -6.82
C MET A 427 -14.76 24.40 -7.59
N LYS A 428 -14.08 24.91 -8.64
CA LYS A 428 -14.61 26.00 -9.46
C LYS A 428 -15.72 25.55 -10.41
N THR A 429 -15.64 24.31 -10.90
CA THR A 429 -16.52 23.82 -11.98
C THR A 429 -17.33 22.59 -11.59
N GLY A 430 -16.96 21.90 -10.51
CA GLY A 430 -17.54 20.62 -10.09
C GLY A 430 -17.04 19.41 -10.89
N ILE A 431 -16.17 19.61 -11.88
CA ILE A 431 -15.68 18.53 -12.74
C ILE A 431 -14.75 17.60 -11.94
N LYS A 432 -14.97 16.29 -12.10
CA LYS A 432 -14.20 15.23 -11.44
C LYS A 432 -13.16 14.61 -12.35
N PHE A 433 -12.01 14.32 -11.78
CA PHE A 433 -10.89 13.63 -12.42
C PHE A 433 -10.43 12.48 -11.53
N ASN A 434 -9.72 11.50 -12.09
CA ASN A 434 -9.08 10.45 -11.30
C ASN A 434 -7.61 10.25 -11.71
N ASN A 435 -6.91 9.33 -11.05
CA ASN A 435 -5.51 9.01 -11.33
C ASN A 435 -5.21 8.78 -12.83
N ALA A 436 -6.14 8.16 -13.57
CA ALA A 436 -5.97 7.86 -14.99
C ALA A 436 -6.35 9.01 -15.93
N SER A 437 -7.03 10.05 -15.44
CA SER A 437 -7.33 11.27 -16.20
C SER A 437 -6.04 12.04 -16.54
N PHE A 438 -5.06 12.01 -15.64
CA PHE A 438 -3.79 12.72 -15.82
C PHE A 438 -2.80 11.99 -16.75
N LYS A 439 -1.85 12.76 -17.31
CA LYS A 439 -0.72 12.25 -18.13
C LYS A 439 0.61 12.77 -17.58
N GLY A 440 1.72 12.19 -18.04
CA GLY A 440 3.07 12.67 -17.75
C GLY A 440 3.44 12.68 -16.26
N ASP A 441 3.97 13.81 -15.80
CA ASP A 441 4.51 14.00 -14.44
C ASP A 441 3.44 13.84 -13.35
N ALA A 442 2.28 14.51 -13.51
CA ALA A 442 1.16 14.45 -12.59
C ALA A 442 0.72 13.01 -12.29
N ARG A 443 0.51 12.23 -13.37
CA ARG A 443 0.13 10.81 -13.25
C ARG A 443 1.19 10.00 -12.52
N SER A 444 2.46 10.26 -12.80
CA SER A 444 3.57 9.55 -12.17
C SER A 444 3.65 9.84 -10.67
N LYS A 445 3.44 11.10 -10.28
CA LYS A 445 3.40 11.54 -8.88
C LYS A 445 2.20 10.95 -8.13
N VAL A 446 0.99 11.03 -8.69
CA VAL A 446 -0.22 10.45 -8.08
C VAL A 446 -0.07 8.94 -7.89
N LYS A 447 0.50 8.22 -8.87
CA LYS A 447 0.76 6.78 -8.73
C LYS A 447 1.79 6.46 -7.64
N ARG A 448 2.85 7.26 -7.53
CA ARG A 448 3.85 7.10 -6.46
C ARG A 448 3.25 7.37 -5.09
N PHE A 449 2.41 8.40 -4.98
CA PHE A 449 1.66 8.71 -3.77
C PHE A 449 0.75 7.54 -3.38
N ALA A 450 -0.12 7.10 -4.29
CA ALA A 450 -1.03 5.98 -4.06
C ALA A 450 -0.31 4.70 -3.62
N SER A 451 0.78 4.35 -4.29
CA SER A 451 1.60 3.19 -3.93
C SER A 451 2.25 3.36 -2.55
N SER A 452 2.80 4.52 -2.24
CA SER A 452 3.47 4.77 -0.96
C SER A 452 2.47 4.80 0.20
N TYR A 453 1.30 5.40 -0.03
CA TYR A 453 0.19 5.46 0.93
C TYR A 453 -0.36 4.06 1.23
N ASN A 454 -0.59 3.23 0.20
CA ASN A 454 -1.00 1.84 0.39
C ASN A 454 0.05 1.05 1.20
N GLU A 455 1.33 1.15 0.84
CA GLU A 455 2.39 0.44 1.56
C GLU A 455 2.53 0.90 3.02
N ARG A 456 2.38 2.20 3.29
CA ARG A 456 2.32 2.77 4.65
C ARG A 456 1.14 2.19 5.43
N ASN A 457 -0.05 2.18 4.84
CA ASN A 457 -1.26 1.61 5.46
C ASN A 457 -1.15 0.10 5.68
N GLN A 458 -0.54 -0.64 4.77
CA GLN A 458 -0.29 -2.07 4.94
C GLN A 458 0.68 -2.34 6.09
N LEU A 459 1.76 -1.55 6.21
CA LEU A 459 2.66 -1.63 7.35
C LEU A 459 1.90 -1.32 8.65
N GLN A 460 1.10 -0.26 8.67
CA GLN A 460 0.30 0.10 9.84
C GLN A 460 -0.70 -1.01 10.20
N ASN A 461 -1.30 -1.67 9.21
CA ASN A 461 -2.19 -2.81 9.42
C ASN A 461 -1.42 -4.03 9.96
N GLU A 462 -0.22 -4.30 9.47
CA GLU A 462 0.66 -5.35 10.01
C GLU A 462 1.04 -5.05 11.47
N VAL A 463 1.38 -3.81 11.80
CA VAL A 463 1.61 -3.34 13.17
C VAL A 463 0.35 -3.53 14.02
N ASN A 464 -0.82 -3.14 13.53
CA ASN A 464 -2.10 -3.26 14.25
C ASN A 464 -2.49 -4.73 14.51
N LYS A 465 -2.17 -5.65 13.59
CA LYS A 465 -2.35 -7.09 13.76
C LYS A 465 -1.37 -7.69 14.77
N THR A 466 -0.13 -7.20 14.76
CA THR A 466 0.96 -7.72 15.60
C THR A 466 0.83 -7.26 17.06
N PHE A 467 0.44 -6.01 17.28
CA PHE A 467 0.36 -5.39 18.60
C PHE A 467 -1.09 -5.08 18.98
N LYS A 468 -1.54 -5.58 20.14
CA LYS A 468 -2.96 -5.51 20.54
C LYS A 468 -3.34 -4.13 21.06
N THR A 469 -2.47 -3.48 21.83
CA THR A 469 -2.80 -2.20 22.47
C THR A 469 -2.23 -1.01 21.71
N LYS A 470 -2.90 0.15 21.79
CA LYS A 470 -2.40 1.41 21.20
C LYS A 470 -1.02 1.81 21.77
N ALA A 471 -0.79 1.53 23.05
CA ALA A 471 0.49 1.77 23.72
C ALA A 471 1.63 0.94 23.12
N GLU A 472 1.37 -0.32 22.73
CA GLU A 472 2.35 -1.20 22.07
C GLU A 472 2.55 -0.86 20.59
N ARG A 473 1.61 -0.16 19.95
CA ARG A 473 1.67 0.24 18.53
C ARG A 473 2.41 1.55 18.28
N LEU A 474 2.28 2.53 19.18
CA LEU A 474 2.97 3.84 19.14
C LEU A 474 4.46 3.75 18.76
N PRO A 475 5.23 2.77 19.28
CA PRO A 475 6.64 2.59 18.92
C PRO A 475 6.89 2.30 17.42
N TYR A 476 5.92 1.74 16.70
CA TYR A 476 6.10 1.34 15.30
C TYR A 476 5.57 2.37 14.30
N ASP A 477 5.10 3.51 14.81
CA ASP A 477 4.57 4.60 14.01
C ASP A 477 5.69 5.25 13.16
N VAL A 478 5.33 5.58 11.93
CA VAL A 478 6.24 6.20 10.95
C VAL A 478 6.78 7.52 11.49
N ASP A 479 5.95 8.28 12.21
CA ASP A 479 6.33 9.59 12.74
C ASP A 479 7.37 9.48 13.87
N SER A 480 7.28 8.42 14.67
CA SER A 480 8.27 8.11 15.71
C SER A 480 9.64 7.82 15.10
N ILE A 481 9.66 7.06 14.00
CA ILE A 481 10.89 6.75 13.25
C ILE A 481 11.44 8.00 12.56
N GLN A 482 10.58 8.81 11.94
CA GLN A 482 11.00 10.08 11.33
C GLN A 482 11.66 10.99 12.35
N THR A 483 11.10 11.10 13.56
CA THR A 483 11.65 11.93 14.63
C THR A 483 13.11 11.55 14.96
N VAL A 484 13.39 10.25 15.07
CA VAL A 484 14.74 9.73 15.35
C VAL A 484 15.69 9.96 14.19
N LEU A 485 15.25 9.67 12.96
CA LEU A 485 16.06 9.84 11.76
C LEU A 485 16.42 11.31 11.52
N ALA A 486 15.44 12.21 11.64
CA ALA A 486 15.64 13.65 11.49
C ALA A 486 16.61 14.18 12.54
N HIS A 487 16.47 13.76 13.80
CA HIS A 487 17.40 14.13 14.87
C HIS A 487 18.84 13.71 14.54
N ASN A 488 19.04 12.43 14.17
CA ASN A 488 20.37 11.93 13.80
C ASN A 488 20.97 12.67 12.60
N MET A 489 20.13 12.96 11.59
CA MET A 489 20.56 13.69 10.39
C MET A 489 21.01 15.13 10.72
N ARG A 490 20.26 15.85 11.56
CA ARG A 490 20.63 17.22 12.00
C ARG A 490 21.96 17.23 12.74
N MET A 491 22.15 16.30 13.67
CA MET A 491 23.42 16.14 14.40
C MET A 491 24.59 15.87 13.46
N THR A 492 24.42 14.97 12.49
CA THR A 492 25.45 14.70 11.48
C THR A 492 25.75 15.93 10.62
N LYS A 493 24.72 16.63 10.13
CA LYS A 493 24.89 17.85 9.32
C LYS A 493 25.63 18.94 10.09
N ALA A 494 25.29 19.14 11.36
CA ALA A 494 25.94 20.12 12.22
C ALA A 494 27.43 19.81 12.40
N ALA A 495 27.77 18.57 12.74
CA ALA A 495 29.15 18.14 12.90
C ALA A 495 29.95 18.22 11.59
N MET A 496 29.34 17.82 10.47
CA MET A 496 29.93 17.90 9.15
C MET A 496 30.22 19.34 8.73
N ASN A 497 29.24 20.23 8.86
CA ASN A 497 29.38 21.64 8.51
C ASN A 497 30.42 22.33 9.39
N HIS A 498 30.47 21.97 10.68
CA HIS A 498 31.51 22.45 11.58
C HIS A 498 32.90 22.02 11.12
N GLU A 499 33.14 20.73 10.85
CA GLU A 499 34.44 20.22 10.37
C GLU A 499 34.86 20.87 9.03
N LEU A 500 33.90 21.09 8.13
CA LEU A 500 34.12 21.79 6.86
C LEU A 500 34.43 23.29 7.04
N SER A 501 34.01 23.91 8.15
CA SER A 501 34.25 25.34 8.42
C SER A 501 35.61 25.64 9.07
N LEU A 502 36.26 24.64 9.67
CA LEU A 502 37.49 24.84 10.48
C LEU A 502 38.73 25.21 9.66
N ALA A 503 38.79 24.84 8.37
CA ALA A 503 39.91 25.14 7.49
C ALA A 503 39.47 25.07 6.02
N PRO A 504 40.19 25.74 5.09
CA PRO A 504 39.98 25.53 3.67
C PRO A 504 40.43 24.11 3.31
N HIS A 505 39.49 23.30 2.83
CA HIS A 505 39.73 21.94 2.35
C HIS A 505 39.87 21.93 0.83
N SER A 506 40.67 21.03 0.28
CA SER A 506 40.57 20.69 -1.14
C SER A 506 39.23 20.01 -1.43
N ASN A 507 38.78 20.01 -2.69
CA ASN A 507 37.54 19.33 -3.07
C ASN A 507 37.56 17.83 -2.70
N GLU A 508 38.70 17.16 -2.85
CA GLU A 508 38.83 15.73 -2.49
C GLU A 508 38.73 15.50 -0.97
N GLU A 509 39.31 16.39 -0.16
CA GLU A 509 39.22 16.31 1.30
C GLU A 509 37.80 16.59 1.79
N ALA A 510 37.12 17.59 1.21
CA ALA A 510 35.74 17.90 1.51
C ALA A 510 34.81 16.71 1.22
N ILE A 511 35.02 16.01 0.08
CA ILE A 511 34.29 14.79 -0.27
C ILE A 511 34.55 13.67 0.75
N LYS A 512 35.80 13.47 1.17
CA LYS A 512 36.14 12.47 2.19
C LYS A 512 35.46 12.77 3.52
N ILE A 513 35.43 14.04 3.95
CA ILE A 513 34.72 14.48 5.16
C ILE A 513 33.23 14.18 5.06
N LYS A 514 32.58 14.55 3.95
CA LYS A 514 31.16 14.27 3.71
C LYS A 514 30.86 12.76 3.79
N ARG A 515 31.66 11.92 3.13
CA ARG A 515 31.50 10.46 3.15
C ARG A 515 31.71 9.85 4.55
N LYS A 516 32.71 10.33 5.30
CA LYS A 516 32.93 9.95 6.70
C LYS A 516 31.70 10.27 7.55
N HIS A 517 31.09 11.44 7.38
CA HIS A 517 29.89 11.82 8.12
C HIS A 517 28.65 11.00 7.74
N PHE A 518 28.58 10.46 6.52
CA PHE A 518 27.54 9.47 6.20
C PHE A 518 27.72 8.16 7.00
N GLU A 519 28.96 7.70 7.21
CA GLU A 519 29.23 6.55 8.09
C GLU A 519 28.81 6.85 9.53
N THR A 520 29.11 8.05 10.02
CA THR A 520 28.64 8.52 11.34
C THR A 520 27.12 8.51 11.44
N TYR A 521 26.41 8.95 10.39
CA TYR A 521 24.93 8.88 10.35
C TYR A 521 24.43 7.43 10.43
N MET A 522 25.07 6.51 9.70
CA MET A 522 24.72 5.08 9.76
C MET A 522 24.96 4.50 11.16
N GLN A 523 26.05 4.86 11.82
CA GLN A 523 26.36 4.47 13.21
C GLN A 523 25.28 4.97 14.17
N LEU A 524 24.96 6.28 14.14
CA LEU A 524 23.94 6.87 15.03
C LEU A 524 22.57 6.23 14.82
N CYS A 525 22.23 5.86 13.59
CA CYS A 525 21.00 5.13 13.29
C CYS A 525 21.04 3.71 13.89
N LEU A 526 22.16 2.98 13.73
CA LEU A 526 22.32 1.63 14.27
C LEU A 526 22.24 1.60 15.79
N GLU A 527 22.90 2.54 16.48
CA GLU A 527 22.82 2.70 17.94
C GLU A 527 21.40 3.01 18.42
N SER A 528 20.59 3.60 17.55
CA SER A 528 19.16 3.86 17.76
C SER A 528 18.29 2.71 17.24
N GLY A 529 18.85 1.54 16.90
CA GLY A 529 18.12 0.38 16.43
C GLY A 529 17.56 0.48 15.01
N ILE A 530 18.18 1.27 14.13
CA ILE A 530 17.77 1.43 12.74
C ILE A 530 18.94 1.15 11.80
N LEU A 531 18.80 0.15 10.94
CA LEU A 531 19.78 -0.09 9.88
C LEU A 531 19.43 0.70 8.62
N VAL A 532 20.43 1.40 8.07
CA VAL A 532 20.30 2.21 6.86
C VAL A 532 20.76 1.38 5.66
N ASN A 533 19.88 1.17 4.66
CA ASN A 533 20.19 0.41 3.46
C ASN A 533 19.98 1.27 2.22
N LEU A 534 21.08 1.81 1.66
CA LEU A 534 21.11 2.66 0.48
C LEU A 534 21.69 1.88 -0.70
N ASN A 535 20.96 1.72 -1.81
CA ASN A 535 21.52 1.09 -3.00
C ASN A 535 22.17 2.08 -3.97
N LYS A 536 22.94 1.56 -4.95
CA LYS A 536 23.63 2.38 -5.99
C LYS A 536 22.69 3.33 -6.72
N GLN A 537 21.46 2.89 -6.97
CA GLN A 537 20.43 3.67 -7.66
C GLN A 537 19.84 4.80 -6.79
N GLY A 538 20.31 4.99 -5.56
CA GLY A 538 19.81 6.02 -4.64
C GLY A 538 18.47 5.65 -3.99
N ASN A 539 18.04 4.38 -4.04
CA ASN A 539 16.89 3.93 -3.27
C ASN A 539 17.35 3.57 -1.88
N LEU A 540 16.68 4.15 -0.89
CA LEU A 540 17.00 3.98 0.52
C LEU A 540 15.81 3.38 1.27
N THR A 541 16.12 2.41 2.12
CA THR A 541 15.17 1.83 3.08
C THR A 541 15.79 1.80 4.46
N TYR A 542 15.00 2.20 5.46
CA TYR A 542 15.35 2.13 6.86
C TYR A 542 14.75 0.86 7.46
N HIS A 543 15.55 0.11 8.21
CA HIS A 543 15.12 -1.14 8.80
C HIS A 543 15.14 -0.99 10.32
N LYS A 544 13.97 -0.83 10.94
CA LYS A 544 13.85 -0.78 12.40
C LYS A 544 14.06 -2.18 12.96
N ILE A 545 15.11 -2.35 13.75
CA ILE A 545 15.51 -3.62 14.35
C ILE A 545 14.86 -3.76 15.73
N ASN A 546 14.28 -4.92 16.00
CA ASN A 546 13.73 -5.30 17.29
C ASN A 546 14.40 -6.61 17.73
N LYS A 547 14.79 -6.70 19.01
CA LYS A 547 15.21 -7.97 19.60
C LYS A 547 13.97 -8.86 19.75
N ASN A 548 14.01 -10.06 19.18
CA ASN A 548 12.91 -11.02 19.31
C ASN A 548 12.94 -11.63 20.71
N ARG A 549 11.76 -11.78 21.32
CA ARG A 549 11.65 -12.49 22.60
C ARG A 549 11.90 -13.99 22.36
N LYS A 550 12.82 -14.60 23.12
CA LYS A 550 12.98 -16.07 23.14
C LYS A 550 11.79 -16.64 23.92
N LYS A 551 10.92 -17.43 23.27
CA LYS A 551 9.75 -18.03 23.92
C LYS A 551 10.15 -19.34 24.60
N ASN A 552 9.79 -19.50 25.88
CA ASN A 552 9.85 -20.79 26.57
C ASN A 552 8.92 -21.82 25.92
N HIS A 553 9.29 -23.10 26.05
CA HIS A 553 8.93 -24.23 25.20
C HIS A 553 7.45 -24.58 24.92
N ASN A 554 6.41 -23.92 25.46
CA ASN A 554 5.08 -24.57 25.58
C ASN A 554 3.80 -23.81 25.13
N GLU A 555 3.85 -22.75 24.32
CA GLU A 555 2.60 -22.13 23.80
C GLU A 555 2.59 -21.94 22.29
N ASN A 556 1.79 -22.80 21.63
CA ASN A 556 1.39 -22.70 20.23
C ASN A 556 0.68 -21.37 19.96
N THR A 557 1.23 -20.59 19.04
CA THR A 557 0.52 -19.49 18.38
C THR A 557 0.89 -19.54 16.91
N ASP A 558 -0.11 -19.53 16.03
CA ASP A 558 -0.07 -19.90 14.60
C ASP A 558 0.82 -19.01 13.69
N TRP A 559 1.67 -18.14 14.25
CA TRP A 559 2.71 -17.40 13.52
C TRP A 559 4.00 -18.21 13.31
N PHE A 560 4.12 -19.38 13.96
CA PHE A 560 5.35 -20.14 14.16
C PHE A 560 5.49 -21.38 13.25
N GLU A 561 4.63 -21.57 12.26
CA GLU A 561 4.75 -22.68 11.33
C GLU A 561 5.72 -22.34 10.18
N ALA A 562 6.68 -23.25 9.94
CA ALA A 562 7.76 -23.23 8.94
C ALA A 562 9.06 -22.48 9.31
N GLY A 563 9.85 -23.06 10.21
CA GLY A 563 11.33 -23.00 10.17
C GLY A 563 12.03 -21.70 10.58
N LYS A 564 11.33 -20.73 11.19
CA LYS A 564 11.88 -19.40 11.57
C LYS A 564 12.31 -19.26 13.05
N ALA A 565 12.26 -20.34 13.83
CA ALA A 565 12.33 -20.31 15.30
C ALA A 565 13.71 -20.02 15.93
N GLN A 566 14.70 -19.48 15.21
CA GLN A 566 16.08 -19.29 15.72
C GLN A 566 16.64 -17.86 15.57
N ALA A 567 15.86 -16.88 15.12
CA ALA A 567 16.37 -15.53 14.87
C ALA A 567 16.29 -14.61 16.11
N ASP A 568 17.43 -14.10 16.57
CA ASP A 568 17.54 -13.18 17.71
C ASP A 568 16.90 -11.81 17.48
N TYR A 569 16.73 -11.40 16.21
CA TYR A 569 16.17 -10.09 15.85
C TYR A 569 15.16 -10.16 14.70
N SER A 570 14.25 -9.19 14.66
CA SER A 570 13.36 -8.91 13.53
C SER A 570 13.52 -7.46 13.07
N ALA A 571 13.40 -7.21 11.77
CA ALA A 571 13.52 -5.89 11.21
C ALA A 571 12.29 -5.52 10.38
N PHE A 572 11.65 -4.39 10.69
CA PHE A 572 10.56 -3.80 9.92
C PHE A 572 11.12 -2.81 8.90
N LYS A 573 10.68 -2.94 7.64
CA LYS A 573 11.17 -2.12 6.53
C LYS A 573 10.33 -0.86 6.35
N TYR A 574 10.99 0.30 6.38
CA TYR A 574 10.45 1.61 6.08
C TYR A 574 11.07 2.17 4.81
N LYS A 575 10.25 2.61 3.86
CA LYS A 575 10.77 3.25 2.64
C LYS A 575 11.11 4.71 2.92
N SER A 576 12.27 5.14 2.44
CA SER A 576 12.70 6.53 2.63
C SER A 576 11.78 7.57 1.98
N SER A 577 11.00 7.17 0.96
CA SER A 577 10.00 8.01 0.31
C SER A 577 8.85 8.43 1.23
N TRP A 578 8.70 7.82 2.40
CA TRP A 578 7.70 8.21 3.40
C TRP A 578 8.13 9.39 4.26
N PHE A 579 9.41 9.77 4.22
CA PHE A 579 9.98 10.77 5.09
C PHE A 579 10.28 12.09 4.35
N THR A 580 10.69 13.10 5.10
CA THR A 580 11.14 14.42 4.60
C THR A 580 12.28 14.28 3.59
N GLU A 581 12.48 15.31 2.77
CA GLU A 581 13.41 15.28 1.63
C GLU A 581 14.83 14.90 2.06
N ASP A 582 15.32 15.46 3.16
CA ASP A 582 16.66 15.19 3.66
C ASP A 582 16.89 13.79 4.24
N LEU A 583 15.83 12.98 4.34
CA LEU A 583 15.89 11.58 4.76
C LEU A 583 15.72 10.61 3.58
N ARG A 584 15.60 11.11 2.35
CA ARG A 584 15.44 10.30 1.13
C ARG A 584 16.78 9.90 0.54
N GLY A 585 16.80 8.75 -0.12
CA GLY A 585 18.05 8.16 -0.61
C GLY A 585 18.80 8.99 -1.66
N LYS A 586 18.08 9.73 -2.51
CA LYS A 586 18.70 10.58 -3.53
C LYS A 586 19.32 11.82 -2.91
N ASP A 587 18.57 12.48 -2.03
CA ASP A 587 19.00 13.67 -1.32
C ASP A 587 20.17 13.36 -0.38
N ILE A 588 20.18 12.19 0.28
CA ILE A 588 21.34 11.70 1.05
C ILE A 588 22.55 11.44 0.16
N LYS A 589 22.36 10.79 -1.00
CA LYS A 589 23.46 10.53 -1.95
C LYS A 589 24.13 11.83 -2.41
N GLU A 590 23.32 12.86 -2.66
CA GLU A 590 23.78 14.20 -3.05
C GLU A 590 24.44 14.95 -1.90
N LEU A 591 23.79 15.01 -0.73
CA LEU A 591 24.28 15.71 0.46
C LEU A 591 25.69 15.24 0.87
N PHE A 592 25.92 13.93 0.83
CA PHE A 592 27.20 13.32 1.26
C PHE A 592 28.16 12.98 0.11
N GLU A 593 27.81 13.33 -1.14
CA GLU A 593 28.62 13.06 -2.35
C GLU A 593 29.09 11.59 -2.44
N LEU A 594 28.14 10.66 -2.23
CA LEU A 594 28.41 9.23 -2.20
C LEU A 594 28.55 8.66 -3.61
N ASP A 595 29.69 8.03 -3.89
CA ASP A 595 29.88 7.23 -5.11
C ASP A 595 29.39 5.78 -4.92
N ASP A 596 29.25 5.09 -6.06
CA ASP A 596 28.73 3.72 -6.08
C ASP A 596 29.65 2.75 -5.33
N GLU A 597 30.96 2.97 -5.31
CA GLU A 597 31.93 2.12 -4.60
C GLU A 597 31.79 2.24 -3.09
N THR A 598 31.67 3.48 -2.59
CA THR A 598 31.40 3.79 -1.18
C THR A 598 30.10 3.14 -0.73
N ILE A 599 29.03 3.25 -1.54
CA ILE A 599 27.73 2.64 -1.25
C ILE A 599 27.83 1.10 -1.18
N ILE A 600 28.56 0.46 -2.10
CA ILE A 600 28.75 -1.00 -2.05
C ILE A 600 29.50 -1.40 -0.79
N ARG A 601 30.63 -0.75 -0.50
CA ARG A 601 31.46 -1.05 0.68
C ARG A 601 30.63 -0.97 1.94
N LEU A 602 29.90 0.12 2.14
CA LEU A 602 29.06 0.31 3.33
C LEU A 602 27.91 -0.71 3.41
N ASN A 603 27.27 -1.06 2.30
CA ASN A 603 26.27 -2.13 2.32
C ASN A 603 26.87 -3.50 2.66
N LEU A 604 28.04 -3.82 2.14
CA LEU A 604 28.71 -5.09 2.45
C LEU A 604 29.05 -5.14 3.94
N THR A 605 29.60 -4.07 4.50
CA THR A 605 30.04 -4.00 5.90
C THR A 605 28.89 -3.93 6.91
N TRP A 606 27.78 -3.23 6.59
CA TRP A 606 26.73 -2.96 7.59
C TRP A 606 25.44 -3.73 7.33
N VAL A 607 25.09 -3.95 6.06
CA VAL A 607 23.78 -4.49 5.67
C VAL A 607 23.86 -5.99 5.41
N MET A 608 24.84 -6.46 4.63
CA MET A 608 25.00 -7.88 4.34
C MET A 608 25.50 -8.68 5.55
N ASP A 609 26.27 -8.04 6.44
CA ASP A 609 26.70 -8.67 7.70
C ASP A 609 25.54 -8.82 8.70
N ALA A 610 24.52 -7.95 8.64
CA ALA A 610 23.35 -8.00 9.52
C ALA A 610 22.20 -8.88 8.96
N PHE A 611 22.05 -8.94 7.63
CA PHE A 611 20.92 -9.61 6.99
C PHE A 611 21.30 -10.92 6.27
N PRO A 612 20.49 -12.00 6.37
CA PRO A 612 20.69 -13.20 5.56
C PRO A 612 20.47 -12.91 4.06
N ALA A 613 21.12 -13.69 3.18
CA ALA A 613 21.21 -13.50 1.72
C ALA A 613 19.87 -13.34 0.93
N ARG A 614 18.70 -13.49 1.58
CA ARG A 614 17.36 -13.34 0.97
C ARG A 614 16.47 -12.28 1.64
N PHE A 615 17.01 -11.38 2.47
CA PHE A 615 16.21 -10.42 3.24
C PHE A 615 15.36 -9.45 2.40
N MET A 616 15.82 -9.11 1.19
CA MET A 616 15.19 -8.13 0.30
C MET A 616 13.77 -8.51 -0.17
N GLN A 617 13.34 -9.77 0.04
CA GLN A 617 12.05 -10.29 -0.40
C GLN A 617 10.92 -10.15 0.63
N TYR A 618 11.24 -9.86 1.90
CA TYR A 618 10.29 -9.88 3.00
C TYR A 618 10.05 -8.47 3.60
N LYS A 619 8.82 -8.22 4.07
CA LYS A 619 8.47 -6.98 4.79
C LYS A 619 9.05 -6.94 6.21
N VAL A 620 9.14 -8.11 6.83
CA VAL A 620 9.84 -8.36 8.09
C VAL A 620 10.98 -9.34 7.82
N ALA A 621 12.20 -8.94 8.15
CA ALA A 621 13.38 -9.80 8.02
C ALA A 621 13.77 -10.35 9.39
N PHE A 622 14.05 -11.65 9.47
CA PHE A 622 14.52 -12.31 10.69
C PHE A 622 16.04 -12.49 10.61
N MET A 623 16.75 -12.07 11.66
CA MET A 623 18.22 -12.03 11.68
C MET A 623 18.75 -12.83 12.87
N SER A 624 19.84 -13.58 12.65
CA SER A 624 20.61 -14.26 13.69
C SER A 624 21.84 -13.43 14.03
N ASN A 625 22.22 -13.33 15.31
CA ASN A 625 23.36 -12.53 15.76
C ASN A 625 24.72 -13.18 15.43
N LYS A 626 25.08 -13.33 14.14
CA LYS A 626 26.32 -14.02 13.75
C LYS A 626 27.56 -13.13 13.79
N THR A 627 27.41 -11.82 13.72
CA THR A 627 28.49 -10.85 13.47
C THR A 627 28.60 -9.78 14.57
N ASN A 628 27.78 -9.86 15.63
CA ASN A 628 27.73 -8.90 16.74
C ASN A 628 27.46 -7.43 16.36
N VAL A 629 27.28 -7.09 15.07
CA VAL A 629 26.95 -5.73 14.61
C VAL A 629 25.70 -5.18 15.32
N LEU A 630 24.73 -6.07 15.59
CA LEU A 630 23.49 -5.72 16.27
C LEU A 630 23.66 -5.52 17.79
N GLU A 631 24.79 -5.92 18.37
CA GLU A 631 25.13 -5.64 19.78
C GLU A 631 25.51 -4.17 19.99
N GLN A 632 25.80 -3.43 18.92
CA GLN A 632 26.02 -1.98 18.97
C GLN A 632 24.73 -1.17 19.17
N MET A 633 23.57 -1.84 19.18
CA MET A 633 22.30 -1.20 19.51
C MET A 633 22.27 -0.81 21.00
N ASN A 634 22.56 0.47 21.26
CA ASN A 634 22.48 1.03 22.61
C ASN A 634 21.03 1.13 23.08
N GLN A 635 20.11 1.53 22.20
CA GLN A 635 18.69 1.66 22.54
C GLN A 635 17.81 1.42 21.32
N ASN A 636 16.58 0.98 21.55
CA ASN A 636 15.59 0.89 20.48
C ASN A 636 15.15 2.31 20.03
N ALA A 637 14.85 2.47 18.73
CA ALA A 637 14.40 3.72 18.12
C ALA A 637 13.26 4.36 18.91
N ASP A 638 12.42 3.51 19.48
CA ASP A 638 11.25 3.88 20.26
C ASP A 638 11.60 4.62 21.53
N ALA A 639 12.57 4.08 22.28
CA ALA A 639 13.05 4.68 23.51
C ALA A 639 13.65 6.06 23.21
N LYS A 640 14.38 6.18 22.09
CA LYS A 640 14.93 7.47 21.64
C LYS A 640 13.83 8.43 21.21
N SER A 641 12.83 7.98 20.47
CA SER A 641 11.68 8.80 20.05
C SER A 641 10.90 9.32 21.26
N PHE A 642 10.58 8.45 22.24
CA PHE A 642 9.92 8.86 23.48
C PHE A 642 10.73 9.88 24.26
N LEU A 643 12.05 9.73 24.32
CA LEU A 643 12.94 10.68 24.97
C LEU A 643 12.87 12.05 24.30
N LEU A 644 12.95 12.11 22.96
CA LEU A 644 12.86 13.35 22.19
C LEU A 644 11.49 14.02 22.34
N LEU A 645 10.41 13.25 22.21
CA LEU A 645 9.04 13.74 22.38
C LEU A 645 8.75 14.18 23.83
N SER A 646 9.44 13.60 24.82
CA SER A 646 9.26 13.98 26.22
C SER A 646 9.73 15.41 26.52
N ILE A 647 10.72 15.91 25.77
CA ILE A 647 11.21 17.30 25.89
C ILE A 647 10.08 18.26 25.52
N GLN A 648 9.48 18.07 24.34
CA GLN A 648 8.35 18.87 23.89
C GLN A 648 7.16 18.75 24.84
N LYS A 649 6.80 17.52 25.27
CA LYS A 649 5.72 17.29 26.23
C LYS A 649 5.95 17.98 27.57
N ASN A 650 7.19 18.05 28.06
CA ASN A 650 7.51 18.75 29.31
C ASN A 650 7.31 20.27 29.15
N TYR A 651 7.76 20.83 28.03
CA TYR A 651 7.52 22.23 27.68
C TYR A 651 6.02 22.55 27.59
N ASP A 652 5.26 21.71 26.89
CA ASP A 652 3.81 21.87 26.71
C ASP A 652 3.04 21.68 28.03
N TYR A 653 3.42 20.69 28.84
CA TYR A 653 2.83 20.44 30.17
C TYR A 653 2.99 21.65 31.09
N ARG A 654 4.12 22.34 31.00
CA ARG A 654 4.39 23.58 31.74
C ARG A 654 3.70 24.81 31.15
N LYS A 655 3.18 24.70 29.91
CA LYS A 655 2.52 25.77 29.15
C LYS A 655 3.36 27.04 29.11
N LEU A 656 4.60 26.91 28.66
CA LEU A 656 5.55 28.02 28.58
C LEU A 656 5.45 28.73 27.23
N GLU A 657 5.63 30.05 27.24
CA GLU A 657 5.79 30.90 26.06
C GLU A 657 7.03 31.77 26.22
N GLN A 658 7.79 31.94 25.15
CA GLN A 658 8.83 32.95 25.10
C GLN A 658 8.22 34.27 24.62
N ARG A 659 8.46 35.37 25.35
CA ARG A 659 8.01 36.71 24.97
C ARG A 659 9.19 37.65 24.92
N SER A 660 9.60 38.03 23.71
CA SER A 660 10.71 38.96 23.48
C SER A 660 10.40 40.35 24.01
N THR A 661 11.44 41.06 24.47
CA THR A 661 11.37 42.43 24.97
C THR A 661 12.08 43.40 24.01
N TYR A 662 11.72 44.68 24.10
CA TYR A 662 12.25 45.72 23.22
C TYR A 662 13.76 45.96 23.37
N ASP A 663 14.33 45.61 24.51
CA ASP A 663 15.75 45.74 24.81
C ASP A 663 16.60 44.56 24.30
N GLY A 664 16.00 43.60 23.59
CA GLY A 664 16.68 42.42 23.06
C GLY A 664 16.70 41.23 24.02
N GLY A 665 16.08 41.35 25.20
CA GLY A 665 15.84 40.24 26.13
C GLY A 665 14.60 39.42 25.81
N TYR A 666 14.27 38.49 26.70
CA TYR A 666 13.00 37.76 26.64
C TYR A 666 12.56 37.22 28.00
N TYR A 667 11.25 37.06 28.19
CA TYR A 667 10.66 36.36 29.31
C TYR A 667 10.28 34.93 28.94
N ILE A 668 10.47 34.00 29.89
CA ILE A 668 9.70 32.76 29.92
C ILE A 668 8.41 33.06 30.70
N TYR A 669 7.28 32.97 30.01
CA TYR A 669 5.95 33.19 30.57
C TYR A 669 5.23 31.86 30.78
N SER A 670 4.77 31.58 32.00
CA SER A 670 3.95 30.41 32.27
C SER A 670 2.48 30.78 32.10
N ILE A 671 1.83 30.27 31.06
CA ILE A 671 0.37 30.43 30.87
C ILE A 671 -0.38 29.79 32.04
N ARG A 672 0.14 28.67 32.59
CA ARG A 672 -0.50 27.98 33.73
C ARG A 672 -0.65 28.88 34.96
N ASN A 673 0.34 29.74 35.19
CA ASN A 673 0.39 30.61 36.36
C ASN A 673 0.10 32.08 36.01
N GLU A 674 -0.20 32.36 34.74
CA GLU A 674 -0.44 33.70 34.17
C GLU A 674 0.62 34.75 34.51
N GLN A 675 1.88 34.34 34.70
CA GLN A 675 2.96 35.24 35.12
C GLN A 675 4.32 34.89 34.47
N PRO A 676 5.21 35.89 34.27
CA PRO A 676 6.59 35.64 33.87
C PRO A 676 7.33 34.92 35.01
N THR A 677 8.02 33.84 34.70
CA THR A 677 8.77 33.05 35.69
C THR A 677 10.25 33.34 35.67
N VAL A 678 10.80 33.67 34.49
CA VAL A 678 12.21 34.02 34.29
C VAL A 678 12.32 35.12 33.25
N TYR A 679 13.24 36.05 33.45
CA TYR A 679 13.62 37.07 32.48
C TYR A 679 15.10 36.92 32.13
N PHE A 680 15.38 36.74 30.85
CA PHE A 680 16.73 36.75 30.30
C PHE A 680 17.03 38.17 29.82
N LYS A 681 17.66 38.94 30.71
CA LYS A 681 18.04 40.33 30.44
C LYS A 681 19.37 40.36 29.69
N PRO A 682 19.48 41.03 28.54
CA PRO A 682 20.74 41.08 27.80
C PRO A 682 21.80 41.83 28.59
N SER A 683 23.04 41.36 28.51
CA SER A 683 24.23 41.94 29.13
C SER A 683 25.24 42.38 28.05
N ASP A 684 26.21 43.21 28.42
CA ASP A 684 27.15 43.85 27.49
C ASP A 684 28.09 42.86 26.78
N ASP A 685 28.27 41.66 27.33
CA ASP A 685 29.16 40.60 26.86
C ASP A 685 28.44 39.54 26.01
N SER A 686 27.26 39.85 25.47
CA SER A 686 26.41 38.91 24.73
C SER A 686 25.90 37.72 25.58
N SER A 687 25.99 37.81 26.91
CA SER A 687 25.32 36.90 27.84
C SER A 687 23.95 37.44 28.27
N PHE A 688 23.19 36.63 29.01
CA PHE A 688 21.95 37.04 29.64
C PHE A 688 22.07 36.97 31.17
N ASP A 689 21.72 38.08 31.84
CA ASP A 689 21.42 38.09 33.25
C ASP A 689 20.05 37.42 33.49
N VAL A 690 20.07 36.27 34.14
CA VAL A 690 18.87 35.47 34.41
C VAL A 690 18.22 35.97 35.70
N LEU A 691 17.12 36.70 35.57
CA LEU A 691 16.36 37.29 36.67
C LEU A 691 15.11 36.46 36.96
N PHE A 692 14.91 36.11 38.23
CA PHE A 692 13.76 35.33 38.70
C PHE A 692 13.40 35.72 40.14
N GLN A 693 12.18 35.40 40.57
CA GLN A 693 11.78 35.64 41.97
C GLN A 693 12.51 34.66 42.91
N PRO A 694 13.24 35.14 43.94
CA PRO A 694 14.04 34.27 44.81
C PRO A 694 13.25 33.14 45.48
N PHE A 695 12.01 33.42 45.90
CA PHE A 695 11.12 32.42 46.53
C PHE A 695 10.57 31.38 45.55
N GLN A 696 10.76 31.57 44.24
CA GLN A 696 10.35 30.66 43.17
C GLN A 696 11.53 30.06 42.41
N ALA A 697 12.76 30.17 42.94
CA ALA A 697 13.99 29.74 42.26
C ALA A 697 13.94 28.33 41.66
N ARG A 698 13.28 27.37 42.34
CA ARG A 698 13.16 25.99 41.84
C ARG A 698 12.18 25.87 40.66
N SER A 699 11.04 26.58 40.72
CA SER A 699 10.08 26.58 39.61
C SER A 699 10.67 27.27 38.40
N ALA A 700 11.32 28.42 38.62
CA ALA A 700 12.07 29.16 37.62
C ALA A 700 13.14 28.27 36.94
N ALA A 701 13.95 27.55 37.73
CA ALA A 701 14.94 26.62 37.19
C ALA A 701 14.32 25.50 36.36
N MET A 702 13.21 24.92 36.78
CA MET A 702 12.56 23.86 35.99
C MET A 702 11.93 24.39 34.68
N ASP A 703 11.43 25.63 34.68
CA ASP A 703 10.89 26.27 33.48
C ASP A 703 12.03 26.66 32.52
N THR A 704 13.14 27.20 33.05
CA THR A 704 14.39 27.40 32.31
C THR A 704 14.87 26.09 31.70
N TRP A 705 14.95 25.01 32.48
CA TRP A 705 15.38 23.71 32.00
C TRP A 705 14.53 23.21 30.83
N ALA A 706 13.20 23.25 30.97
CA ALA A 706 12.30 22.83 29.90
C ALA A 706 12.44 23.69 28.64
N HIS A 707 12.59 25.02 28.79
CA HIS A 707 12.82 25.93 27.67
C HIS A 707 14.16 25.68 26.99
N THR A 708 15.26 25.59 27.74
CA THR A 708 16.60 25.37 27.19
C THR A 708 16.71 24.01 26.51
N GLN A 709 16.10 22.94 27.04
CA GLN A 709 16.07 21.66 26.33
C GLN A 709 15.37 21.77 24.97
N LYS A 710 14.27 22.53 24.89
CA LYS A 710 13.57 22.79 23.64
C LYS A 710 14.44 23.61 22.68
N GLU A 711 15.05 24.70 23.15
CA GLU A 711 15.92 25.53 22.32
C GLU A 711 17.12 24.74 21.77
N VAL A 712 17.76 23.91 22.59
CA VAL A 712 18.86 23.05 22.15
C VAL A 712 18.38 22.06 21.08
N LEU A 713 17.19 21.47 21.25
CA LEU A 713 16.60 20.57 20.26
C LEU A 713 16.25 21.28 18.93
N GLU A 714 15.82 22.54 19.00
CA GLU A 714 15.50 23.37 17.84
C GLU A 714 16.76 23.87 17.10
N ASN A 715 17.89 24.00 17.80
CA ASN A 715 19.15 24.52 17.26
C ASN A 715 20.24 23.44 17.07
N LEU A 716 19.87 22.16 16.97
CA LEU A 716 20.82 21.06 16.77
C LEU A 716 21.70 21.21 15.52
N ASP A 717 21.23 21.97 14.52
CA ASP A 717 21.95 22.24 13.27
C ASP A 717 23.25 23.04 13.48
N ASN A 718 23.42 23.66 14.65
CA ASN A 718 24.65 24.29 15.08
C ASN A 718 25.38 23.39 16.11
N ALA A 719 26.53 22.85 15.74
CA ALA A 719 27.32 21.94 16.59
C ALA A 719 27.80 22.63 17.88
N ASN A 720 28.01 23.94 17.85
CA ASN A 720 28.48 24.74 18.97
C ASN A 720 27.34 25.34 19.80
N TYR A 721 26.09 25.13 19.40
CA TYR A 721 24.96 25.63 20.17
C TYR A 721 24.82 24.84 21.47
N GLY A 722 24.92 25.57 22.57
CA GLY A 722 24.78 25.10 23.92
C GLY A 722 24.54 26.28 24.87
N THR A 723 24.16 25.97 26.10
CA THR A 723 23.84 26.99 27.10
C THR A 723 24.58 26.66 28.39
N SER A 724 25.38 27.60 28.88
CA SER A 724 26.09 27.48 30.16
C SER A 724 25.46 28.41 31.18
N PHE A 725 25.04 27.86 32.32
CA PHE A 725 24.53 28.61 33.46
C PHE A 725 25.59 28.67 34.55
N TYR A 726 25.86 29.88 35.07
CA TYR A 726 26.82 30.08 36.15
C TYR A 726 26.45 31.30 37.01
N ALA A 727 26.90 31.30 38.25
CA ALA A 727 26.80 32.46 39.13
C ALA A 727 27.98 33.41 38.91
N LYS A 728 27.72 34.70 38.62
CA LYS A 728 28.76 35.73 38.44
C LYS A 728 29.64 35.91 39.67
N ASP A 729 29.08 35.73 40.87
CA ASP A 729 29.78 35.82 42.15
C ASP A 729 30.39 34.48 42.63
N GLY A 730 30.27 33.42 41.82
CA GLY A 730 30.74 32.08 42.13
C GLY A 730 29.91 31.32 43.19
N LYS A 731 28.85 31.92 43.75
CA LYS A 731 28.06 31.29 44.82
C LYS A 731 26.94 30.40 44.29
N VAL A 732 26.82 29.20 44.85
CA VAL A 732 25.77 28.24 44.52
C VAL A 732 24.41 28.73 45.06
N CYS A 733 23.39 28.85 44.19
CA CYS A 733 22.02 29.24 44.56
C CYS A 733 21.01 28.13 44.23
N ASP A 734 19.81 28.18 44.84
CA ASP A 734 18.78 27.12 44.67
C ASP A 734 18.33 26.93 43.21
N PHE A 735 18.43 27.97 42.38
CA PHE A 735 18.20 27.89 40.94
C PHE A 735 19.25 26.98 40.27
N LEU A 736 20.54 27.26 40.48
CA LEU A 736 21.64 26.46 39.91
C LEU A 736 21.69 25.03 40.48
N ARG A 737 21.39 24.84 41.78
CA ARG A 737 21.25 23.49 42.38
C ARG A 737 20.17 22.69 41.66
N THR A 738 19.02 23.31 41.41
CA THR A 738 17.90 22.65 40.73
C THR A 738 18.25 22.34 39.28
N MET A 739 18.85 23.29 38.55
CA MET A 739 19.33 23.07 37.17
C MET A 739 20.34 21.91 37.10
N TYR A 740 21.27 21.84 38.05
CA TYR A 740 22.25 20.76 38.13
C TYR A 740 21.57 19.40 38.32
N VAL A 741 20.63 19.31 39.25
CA VAL A 741 19.88 18.07 39.53
C VAL A 741 19.00 17.66 38.33
N GLU A 742 18.36 18.60 37.64
CA GLU A 742 17.60 18.28 36.42
C GLU A 742 18.52 17.78 35.29
N ARG A 743 19.69 18.41 35.12
CA ARG A 743 20.71 17.98 34.16
C ARG A 743 21.25 16.58 34.49
N ALA A 744 21.63 16.32 35.74
CA ALA A 744 22.17 15.02 36.15
C ALA A 744 21.18 13.88 35.90
N PHE A 745 19.90 14.09 36.19
CA PHE A 745 18.84 13.09 35.99
C PHE A 745 18.28 13.05 34.55
N CYS A 746 18.84 13.81 33.61
CA CYS A 746 18.42 13.78 32.22
C CYS A 746 18.98 12.52 31.52
N PRO A 747 18.14 11.60 31.03
CA PRO A 747 18.65 10.40 30.36
C PRO A 747 19.16 10.68 28.94
N ASN A 748 18.91 11.87 28.37
CA ASN A 748 19.41 12.25 27.05
C ASN A 748 20.82 12.83 27.14
N ASN A 749 21.81 12.08 26.66
CA ASN A 749 23.20 12.51 26.64
C ASN A 749 23.41 13.78 25.80
N ASP A 750 22.74 13.88 24.66
CA ASP A 750 22.90 15.01 23.73
C ASP A 750 22.45 16.34 24.36
N MET A 751 21.44 16.30 25.23
CA MET A 751 21.01 17.46 26.00
C MET A 751 21.99 17.79 27.13
N ARG A 752 22.51 16.78 27.84
CA ARG A 752 23.44 16.97 28.96
C ARG A 752 24.79 17.52 28.53
N SER A 753 25.26 17.16 27.34
CA SER A 753 26.54 17.64 26.81
C SER A 753 26.47 19.09 26.31
N ARG A 754 25.28 19.56 25.92
CA ARG A 754 25.05 20.92 25.40
C ARG A 754 24.56 21.92 26.44
N ILE A 755 24.06 21.44 27.59
CA ILE A 755 23.65 22.29 28.70
C ILE A 755 24.63 22.11 29.83
N GLU A 756 25.36 23.18 30.17
CA GLU A 756 26.36 23.18 31.24
C GLU A 756 25.82 23.96 32.45
N VAL A 757 26.05 23.43 33.66
CA VAL A 757 25.71 24.12 34.91
C VAL A 757 26.96 24.20 35.77
N ARG A 758 27.60 25.37 35.79
CA ARG A 758 28.79 25.64 36.62
C ARG A 758 28.36 26.19 37.96
N ASN A 759 29.14 25.92 39.01
CA ASN A 759 28.87 26.38 40.37
C ASN A 759 27.45 25.98 40.85
N GLY A 760 26.98 24.80 40.45
CA GLY A 760 25.67 24.24 40.82
C GLY A 760 25.73 23.12 41.86
N PHE A 761 26.93 22.74 42.31
CA PHE A 761 27.15 21.60 43.20
C PHE A 761 27.70 22.04 44.55
N ASP A 762 26.99 21.69 45.62
CA ASP A 762 27.43 21.78 47.02
C ASP A 762 26.77 20.68 47.87
N GLU A 763 27.00 20.66 49.18
CA GLU A 763 26.41 19.68 50.11
C GLU A 763 24.87 19.63 50.00
N ARG A 764 24.22 20.76 49.76
CA ARG A 764 22.76 20.84 49.61
C ARG A 764 22.29 20.31 48.25
N THR A 765 23.10 20.41 47.20
CA THR A 765 22.85 19.72 45.93
C THR A 765 22.81 18.21 46.12
N VAL A 766 23.71 17.64 46.95
CA VAL A 766 23.69 16.20 47.29
C VAL A 766 22.36 15.80 47.93
N GLU A 767 21.81 16.60 48.84
CA GLU A 767 20.48 16.34 49.43
C GLU A 767 19.36 16.32 48.38
N PHE A 768 19.41 17.21 47.38
CA PHE A 768 18.41 17.28 46.32
C PHE A 768 18.52 16.08 45.38
N MET A 769 19.75 15.72 45.01
CA MET A 769 20.03 14.51 44.24
C MET A 769 19.53 13.28 44.99
N GLN A 770 19.80 13.19 46.30
CA GLN A 770 19.37 12.09 47.15
C GLN A 770 17.85 11.92 47.15
N LYS A 771 17.10 13.02 47.40
CA LYS A 771 15.64 12.99 47.42
C LYS A 771 15.05 12.55 46.07
N LYS A 772 15.61 13.06 44.96
CA LYS A 772 15.16 12.70 43.61
C LYS A 772 15.52 11.26 43.25
N PHE A 773 16.69 10.80 43.66
CA PHE A 773 17.15 9.42 43.49
C PHE A 773 16.26 8.43 44.25
N ASP A 774 15.95 8.70 45.52
CA ASP A 774 15.06 7.85 46.31
C ASP A 774 13.66 7.77 45.68
N THR A 775 13.11 8.91 45.25
CA THR A 775 11.82 8.96 44.54
C THR A 775 11.85 8.13 43.24
N MET A 776 12.96 8.14 42.52
CA MET A 776 13.14 7.35 41.30
C MET A 776 13.16 5.84 41.63
N LEU A 777 13.91 5.43 42.65
CA LEU A 777 13.97 4.03 43.09
C LEU A 777 12.63 3.52 43.61
N GLU A 778 11.90 4.31 44.40
CA GLU A 778 10.56 3.96 44.90
C GLU A 778 9.58 3.74 43.74
N LYS A 779 9.62 4.59 42.72
CA LYS A 779 8.79 4.43 41.51
C LYS A 779 9.20 3.20 40.71
N ALA A 780 10.50 2.90 40.62
CA ALA A 780 11.02 1.73 39.94
C ALA A 780 10.57 0.44 40.66
N GLU A 781 10.68 0.39 41.99
CA GLU A 781 10.21 -0.73 42.82
C GLU A 781 8.71 -0.96 42.65
N SER A 782 7.90 0.11 42.71
CA SER A 782 6.45 0.04 42.48
C SER A 782 6.10 -0.48 41.07
N SER A 783 6.89 -0.11 40.05
CA SER A 783 6.73 -0.62 38.68
C SER A 783 7.03 -2.12 38.59
N ILE A 784 8.06 -2.59 39.30
CA ILE A 784 8.44 -4.00 39.39
C ILE A 784 7.33 -4.79 40.11
N ASP A 785 6.86 -4.32 41.27
CA ASP A 785 5.78 -4.96 42.02
C ASP A 785 4.50 -5.05 41.19
N LYS A 786 4.16 -3.98 40.48
CA LYS A 786 3.02 -3.98 39.56
C LYS A 786 3.21 -5.03 38.45
N ALA A 787 4.42 -5.18 37.92
CA ALA A 787 4.71 -6.19 36.91
C ALA A 787 4.54 -7.61 37.46
N ILE A 788 5.08 -7.89 38.65
CA ILE A 788 4.97 -9.19 39.33
C ILE A 788 3.50 -9.56 39.60
N ASN A 789 2.70 -8.58 40.03
CA ASN A 789 1.28 -8.78 40.31
C ASN A 789 0.40 -8.82 39.04
N THR A 790 0.97 -8.64 37.84
CA THR A 790 0.20 -8.72 36.59
C THR A 790 0.15 -10.18 36.11
N PRO A 791 -1.04 -10.78 35.95
CA PRO A 791 -1.18 -12.17 35.51
C PRO A 791 -0.50 -12.41 34.16
N ASN A 792 0.11 -13.59 34.00
CA ASN A 792 0.74 -14.07 32.75
C ASN A 792 1.88 -13.18 32.22
N LYS A 793 2.50 -12.35 33.07
CA LYS A 793 3.66 -11.56 32.72
C LYS A 793 4.95 -12.28 33.15
N ASN A 794 5.83 -12.56 32.20
CA ASN A 794 7.11 -13.26 32.43
C ASN A 794 8.33 -12.49 31.90
N SER A 795 8.12 -11.25 31.44
CA SER A 795 9.15 -10.38 30.85
C SER A 795 9.17 -9.01 31.51
N PHE A 796 10.36 -8.45 31.73
CA PHE A 796 10.56 -7.11 32.27
C PHE A 796 11.73 -6.39 31.58
N ASN A 797 11.57 -5.09 31.29
CA ASN A 797 12.63 -4.26 30.73
C ASN A 797 12.97 -3.11 31.69
N PHE A 798 14.23 -3.02 32.11
CA PHE A 798 14.78 -1.91 32.88
C PHE A 798 15.02 -0.71 31.95
N THR A 799 14.14 0.29 32.01
CA THR A 799 14.19 1.47 31.16
C THR A 799 14.83 2.66 31.89
N ASN A 800 14.99 3.80 31.20
CA ASN A 800 15.46 5.04 31.82
C ASN A 800 14.52 5.53 32.95
N LEU A 801 13.22 5.19 32.92
CA LEU A 801 12.30 5.46 34.03
C LEU A 801 12.65 4.67 35.30
N HIS A 802 13.30 3.53 35.14
CA HIS A 802 13.78 2.69 36.24
C HIS A 802 15.21 3.05 36.67
N GLY A 803 15.83 4.08 36.08
CA GLY A 803 17.19 4.53 36.43
C GLY A 803 18.31 3.92 35.58
N ALA A 804 18.02 3.27 34.45
CA ALA A 804 19.05 2.56 33.67
C ALA A 804 20.27 3.43 33.29
N PHE A 805 20.05 4.72 33.04
CA PHE A 805 21.09 5.71 32.70
C PHE A 805 22.11 5.96 33.83
N VAL A 806 21.81 5.59 35.08
CA VAL A 806 22.72 5.77 36.23
C VAL A 806 24.03 5.02 36.05
N LEU A 807 23.99 3.82 35.46
CA LEU A 807 25.18 2.98 35.27
C LEU A 807 26.20 3.60 34.28
N THR A 808 25.71 4.42 33.35
CA THR A 808 26.52 5.05 32.29
C THR A 808 26.76 6.54 32.53
N ASN A 809 26.25 7.11 33.62
CA ASN A 809 26.34 8.54 33.90
C ASN A 809 27.35 8.82 35.02
N GLU A 810 28.42 9.52 34.66
CA GLU A 810 29.52 9.91 35.56
C GLU A 810 29.06 10.77 36.75
N GLU A 811 27.96 11.52 36.60
CA GLU A 811 27.36 12.33 37.68
C GLU A 811 26.85 11.50 38.87
N PHE A 812 26.72 10.17 38.71
CA PHE A 812 26.29 9.26 39.77
C PHE A 812 27.41 8.34 40.27
N ASP A 813 28.65 8.49 39.80
CA ASP A 813 29.76 7.66 40.25
C ASP A 813 29.95 7.74 41.78
N GLY A 814 30.45 6.64 42.37
CA GLY A 814 30.52 6.47 43.82
C GLY A 814 29.22 5.90 44.41
N SER A 815 28.78 6.46 45.53
CA SER A 815 27.74 5.84 46.38
C SER A 815 26.37 5.71 45.70
N PHE A 816 25.99 6.64 44.80
CA PHE A 816 24.72 6.55 44.09
C PHE A 816 24.70 5.37 43.10
N LYS A 817 25.79 5.18 42.34
CA LYS A 817 25.94 4.05 41.43
C LYS A 817 25.95 2.72 42.19
N GLU A 818 26.68 2.63 43.29
CA GLU A 818 26.69 1.43 44.14
C GLU A 818 25.29 1.09 44.68
N ARG A 819 24.54 2.09 45.14
CA ARG A 819 23.16 1.91 45.58
C ARG A 819 22.23 1.48 44.45
N TYR A 820 22.41 2.02 43.24
CA TYR A 820 21.64 1.59 42.07
C TYR A 820 21.96 0.14 41.68
N GLU A 821 23.24 -0.24 41.69
CA GLU A 821 23.66 -1.62 41.43
C GLU A 821 23.08 -2.60 42.45
N GLU A 822 23.06 -2.23 43.73
CA GLU A 822 22.42 -3.04 44.77
C GLU A 822 20.91 -3.19 44.53
N PHE A 823 20.22 -2.09 44.22
CA PHE A 823 18.81 -2.11 43.82
C PHE A 823 18.56 -3.01 42.61
N LEU A 824 19.39 -2.90 41.57
CA LEU A 824 19.24 -3.65 40.33
C LEU A 824 19.48 -5.15 40.54
N ASN A 825 20.55 -5.52 41.26
CA ASN A 825 20.85 -6.91 41.61
C ASN A 825 19.69 -7.56 42.38
N ARG A 826 19.13 -6.86 43.38
CA ARG A 826 17.96 -7.33 44.14
C ARG A 826 16.72 -7.46 43.25
N SER A 827 16.48 -6.48 42.39
CA SER A 827 15.34 -6.46 41.46
C SER A 827 15.38 -7.61 40.47
N ILE A 828 16.56 -7.94 39.93
CA ILE A 828 16.77 -9.10 39.04
C ILE A 828 16.37 -10.38 39.78
N VAL A 829 16.94 -10.62 40.97
CA VAL A 829 16.62 -11.82 41.77
C VAL A 829 15.13 -11.87 42.15
N LYS A 830 14.53 -10.73 42.50
CA LYS A 830 13.10 -10.62 42.83
C LYS A 830 12.22 -11.02 41.64
N LEU A 831 12.53 -10.54 40.43
CA LEU A 831 11.82 -10.91 39.21
C LEU A 831 12.03 -12.38 38.84
N GLU A 832 13.27 -12.91 38.95
CA GLU A 832 13.58 -14.32 38.72
C GLU A 832 12.76 -15.23 39.66
N LYS A 833 12.73 -14.92 40.97
CA LYS A 833 11.93 -15.65 41.97
C LYS A 833 10.42 -15.60 41.68
N ALA A 834 9.94 -14.53 41.05
CA ALA A 834 8.56 -14.38 40.60
C ALA A 834 8.25 -15.10 39.27
N GLY A 835 9.21 -15.81 38.68
CA GLY A 835 9.04 -16.58 37.44
C GLY A 835 9.25 -15.78 36.16
N PHE A 836 9.88 -14.60 36.24
CA PHE A 836 10.29 -13.85 35.04
C PHE A 836 11.54 -14.48 34.45
N THR A 837 11.49 -14.77 33.14
CA THR A 837 12.59 -15.41 32.41
C THR A 837 13.17 -14.54 31.31
N ASP A 838 12.49 -13.44 30.93
CA ASP A 838 12.92 -12.53 29.87
C ASP A 838 13.19 -11.14 30.45
N LEU A 839 14.43 -10.94 30.93
CA LEU A 839 14.89 -9.68 31.52
C LEU A 839 15.80 -8.94 30.53
N THR A 840 15.55 -7.63 30.38
CA THR A 840 16.29 -6.76 29.45
C THR A 840 16.54 -5.39 30.07
N MET A 841 17.49 -4.63 29.51
CA MET A 841 17.82 -3.28 29.99
C MET A 841 18.15 -2.35 28.83
N ASN A 842 17.72 -1.08 28.92
CA ASN A 842 18.08 -0.05 27.95
C ASN A 842 19.55 0.36 28.12
N GLY A 843 20.29 0.49 27.02
CA GLY A 843 21.67 0.99 27.04
C GLY A 843 22.75 -0.03 27.39
N ILE A 844 22.36 -1.20 27.90
CA ILE A 844 23.28 -2.14 28.56
C ILE A 844 22.87 -3.58 28.23
N ILE A 845 23.85 -4.40 27.86
CA ILE A 845 23.70 -5.85 27.72
C ILE A 845 23.55 -6.43 29.14
N LEU A 846 22.33 -6.84 29.51
CA LEU A 846 22.04 -7.29 30.86
C LEU A 846 22.84 -8.56 31.22
N GLU A 847 23.08 -9.44 30.25
CA GLU A 847 23.91 -10.64 30.45
C GLU A 847 25.35 -10.28 30.87
N ASP A 848 25.92 -9.22 30.29
CA ASP A 848 27.25 -8.72 30.67
C ASP A 848 27.25 -8.11 32.07
N TYR A 849 26.20 -7.37 32.41
CA TYR A 849 26.03 -6.82 33.75
C TYR A 849 25.92 -7.92 34.80
N VAL A 850 25.07 -8.93 34.57
CA VAL A 850 24.86 -10.07 35.46
C VAL A 850 26.18 -10.83 35.64
N ARG A 851 26.90 -11.10 34.55
CA ARG A 851 28.22 -11.76 34.61
C ARG A 851 29.24 -10.98 35.41
N LYS A 852 29.28 -9.65 35.29
CA LYS A 852 30.16 -8.79 36.11
C LYS A 852 29.78 -8.79 37.59
N ASN A 853 28.51 -9.00 37.90
CA ASN A 853 27.95 -8.96 39.27
C ASN A 853 27.59 -10.34 39.83
N GLU A 854 28.04 -11.43 39.19
CA GLU A 854 27.57 -12.80 39.44
C GLU A 854 27.64 -13.18 40.92
N LYS A 855 28.78 -12.95 41.58
CA LYS A 855 28.95 -13.26 43.01
C LYS A 855 27.94 -12.56 43.92
N ARG A 856 27.61 -11.29 43.62
CA ARG A 856 26.64 -10.50 44.40
C ARG A 856 25.22 -11.02 44.16
N ILE A 857 24.88 -11.30 42.90
CA ILE A 857 23.56 -11.84 42.53
C ILE A 857 23.35 -13.24 43.13
N GLU A 858 24.35 -14.12 43.06
CA GLU A 858 24.26 -15.48 43.60
C GLU A 858 24.05 -15.47 45.12
N SER A 859 24.76 -14.59 45.84
CA SER A 859 24.55 -14.42 47.28
C SER A 859 23.13 -13.98 47.64
N LEU A 860 22.49 -13.17 46.78
CA LEU A 860 21.09 -12.74 46.95
C LEU A 860 20.11 -13.86 46.61
N ARG A 861 20.44 -14.74 45.66
CA ARG A 861 19.65 -15.95 45.34
C ARG A 861 19.62 -16.90 46.52
N GLU A 862 20.78 -17.14 47.14
CA GLU A 862 20.96 -18.01 48.32
C GLU A 862 20.34 -17.42 49.59
N SER A 863 20.25 -16.10 49.71
CA SER A 863 19.59 -15.44 50.85
C SER A 863 18.05 -15.55 50.78
N ASN A 864 17.44 -16.11 51.84
CA ASN A 864 15.98 -16.23 51.99
C ASN A 864 15.29 -14.95 52.51
N THR A 865 16.04 -13.84 52.68
CA THR A 865 15.52 -12.60 53.28
C THR A 865 15.14 -11.57 52.22
N SER A 866 13.87 -11.57 51.84
CA SER A 866 13.23 -10.51 51.06
C SER A 866 12.66 -9.43 51.99
N THR A 867 13.45 -8.46 52.43
CA THR A 867 12.91 -7.19 52.96
C THR A 867 13.97 -6.10 52.95
N PHE A 868 13.65 -4.99 52.30
CA PHE A 868 14.37 -3.73 52.42
C PHE A 868 14.14 -3.18 53.84
N SER A 869 15.21 -3.05 54.65
CA SER A 869 15.16 -2.15 55.80
C SER A 869 15.41 -0.74 55.29
N SER A 870 14.36 0.08 55.25
CA SER A 870 14.42 1.51 54.94
C SER A 870 15.20 2.34 55.97
N ASN A 871 15.84 1.71 56.96
CA ASN A 871 16.46 2.40 58.09
C ASN A 871 17.99 2.39 58.12
N ASN A 872 18.67 1.71 57.19
CA ASN A 872 20.12 1.85 57.07
C ASN A 872 20.45 2.92 56.03
N LYS A 873 20.39 4.18 56.44
CA LYS A 873 21.09 5.27 55.73
C LYS A 873 22.60 5.04 55.91
N PRO A 874 23.37 4.72 54.85
CA PRO A 874 24.80 4.96 54.92
C PRO A 874 24.96 6.49 55.04
N LYS A 875 25.73 6.95 56.02
CA LYS A 875 26.26 8.31 55.94
C LYS A 875 27.25 8.33 54.78
N LEU A 876 26.95 9.21 53.82
CA LEU A 876 27.82 9.57 52.71
C LEU A 876 29.06 10.29 53.24
#